data_AF-A0A944KZC5-F1
#
_entry.id   AF-A0A944KZC5-F1
#
_cell.length_a   1.000
_cell.length_b   1.000
_cell.length_c   1.000
_cell.angle_alpha   90.00
_cell.angle_beta   90.00
_cell.angle_gamma   90.00
#
_symmetry.space_group_name_H-M   'P 1'
#
loop_
_entity.id
_entity.type
_entity.pdbx_description
1 polymer ?
#
loop_
_entity_poly.entity_id
_entity_poly.type
_entity_poly.pdbx_seq_one_letter_code
_entity_poly.pdbx_strand_id
1 'polypeptide(L)'
;MAAAAELDSDSSVGVDKARGSFTKLVAQAEDGHATRLSHERTGHSALLAPVSRLGSDVVATLRRVSLTEARPRLGALVEEAADGAPCVLERRGAAVAVLLADLKVPESAPVADKRRPKPALLADVLRSTAADEPDAGLSFGMPSLDAAVRGLTAGRLVVLAAAPGAGGSLLAAAAGRTTAIGQQRPVLYAASGLRRDDVAARMVAGHLTLDYQQLRTRTLAPEQQQAADAYAARLHAPLYIDDDSLLTAELVTESASCMGEVALVVVDRLQFHERQGVALSGGALPSAARALVALASRLHVPVLAVLDTDDPQALASLHPDVTLTLTRKGARAEVAVWERDFGTVATVRLHAELARARFTELDATATDTGERAEDGSQLTPVPVLAGVQAKQSPVSEPAGAPAQAAGPQRAATTVPPARENSVHTSAVVAPGGLAAEQEAPTSRRPGDWPAGTARPATAPAPAAAPAAPAPAPDCAVGAVATSAVSAEGVNEQEQHEAPDSSRKSRRFDYGPFAVLDGEGSAYLAGGRSQACKATTLVEMAQWALARPFGTPRATPYAADRDPLIVLMPKAAELLGLPALPDARTRALPVGHPLLDEITDAGWQTTRRGDDPWFSSWPRVYQPMKGAQRERRSVQFAILSWGALSKDGWPLPYDDESGDFTVPVTDVVAFLDAYSHAGTTPVSSAAATSQELMKQLRPRTRPWNYAQPGEQPDVRPAWVKGALHAAVDPAPCEVPPEHPLARDRTDPSQALNEEAWSWWRMPTNAERALGNVVTVDVSCAFGAGANRTTVGLCAPYHLPEARFDKKLPGSWYDDLSQVRIPKGLPNPFTPDGKTPTGPGWYETRSIGYAIELGHRPGLLQAWVRPSAEQAAVLGIAPHPPMLIDPDEDGHSKYPPVPPFGNGNYLTPWYEHLRDGLMATYARLGIDARQKGEDPAAYDQRFLAAMARLEDEEFRARHATDLQVLRAVKATFKSGIGKFRERDRRTGGRSRDPHSPWPALKSPQWRPDIRAAIIARSRVNMHRKILATMEATGAVPLAIRTDAITYASATDDILGLVGHKGGFTLGPNPGYVKPEPVHTMDWYLHYADKNINPASKIKHLDSDGDE
;
A
#
# COMPACT_ATOMS: atom_id res chain seq x y z
N MET A 1 7.87 26.71 -25.73
CA MET A 1 7.33 27.21 -24.45
C MET A 1 7.42 26.19 -23.31
N ALA A 2 7.06 24.91 -23.49
CA ALA A 2 7.20 23.88 -22.45
C ALA A 2 8.66 23.58 -21.99
N ALA A 3 9.67 23.98 -22.77
CA ALA A 3 11.09 23.68 -22.49
C ALA A 3 11.74 24.57 -21.41
N ALA A 4 11.15 25.72 -21.06
CA ALA A 4 11.73 26.68 -20.12
C ALA A 4 11.36 26.42 -18.64
N ALA A 5 10.43 25.50 -18.36
CA ALA A 5 9.82 25.34 -17.04
C ALA A 5 10.62 24.49 -16.02
N GLU A 6 11.74 23.88 -16.44
CA GLU A 6 12.55 22.96 -15.60
C GLU A 6 13.92 23.53 -15.18
N LEU A 7 14.23 24.78 -15.50
CA LEU A 7 15.50 25.40 -15.09
C LEU A 7 15.30 26.25 -13.83
N ASP A 8 16.02 25.89 -12.77
CA ASP A 8 16.22 26.72 -11.58
C ASP A 8 16.70 28.11 -12.05
N SER A 9 16.04 29.19 -11.60
CA SER A 9 16.10 30.51 -12.23
C SER A 9 17.50 31.17 -12.22
N ASP A 10 18.48 30.60 -11.50
CA ASP A 10 19.81 31.16 -11.31
C ASP A 10 20.98 30.38 -11.95
N SER A 11 20.76 29.25 -12.63
CA SER A 11 21.86 28.44 -13.20
C SER A 11 22.09 28.67 -14.71
N SER A 12 22.72 29.78 -15.09
CA SER A 12 23.18 30.01 -16.47
C SER A 12 24.70 29.77 -16.62
N VAL A 13 25.13 29.21 -17.75
CA VAL A 13 26.56 29.00 -18.05
C VAL A 13 27.01 29.96 -19.15
N GLY A 14 27.98 30.81 -18.85
CA GLY A 14 28.59 31.73 -19.82
C GLY A 14 29.22 30.99 -21.00
N VAL A 15 29.06 31.52 -22.23
CA VAL A 15 29.53 30.88 -23.48
C VAL A 15 31.01 30.50 -23.46
N ASP A 16 31.88 31.33 -22.88
CA ASP A 16 33.32 31.04 -22.83
C ASP A 16 33.64 29.86 -21.89
N LYS A 17 32.94 29.77 -20.76
CA LYS A 17 33.01 28.61 -19.87
C LYS A 17 32.42 27.36 -20.55
N ALA A 18 31.31 27.53 -21.29
CA ALA A 18 30.66 26.47 -22.03
C ALA A 18 31.53 25.93 -23.18
N ARG A 19 32.37 26.75 -23.82
CA ARG A 19 33.36 26.29 -24.82
C ARG A 19 34.41 25.35 -24.21
N GLY A 20 34.81 25.59 -22.96
CA GLY A 20 35.73 24.74 -22.21
C GLY A 20 35.12 23.39 -21.83
N SER A 21 33.84 23.37 -21.46
CA SER A 21 33.10 22.18 -21.03
C SER A 21 32.13 21.60 -22.09
N PHE A 22 32.26 22.01 -23.36
CA PHE A 22 31.27 21.77 -24.41
C PHE A 22 30.88 20.29 -24.58
N THR A 23 31.86 19.39 -24.59
CA THR A 23 31.63 17.95 -24.72
C THR A 23 30.81 17.38 -23.55
N LYS A 24 31.04 17.89 -22.33
CA LYS A 24 30.29 17.48 -21.13
C LYS A 24 28.85 17.98 -21.20
N LEU A 25 28.64 19.22 -21.63
CA LEU A 25 27.30 19.82 -21.77
C LEU A 25 26.46 19.09 -22.83
N VAL A 26 27.08 18.70 -23.95
CA VAL A 26 26.40 17.90 -24.99
C VAL A 26 26.06 16.50 -24.47
N ALA A 27 26.95 15.83 -23.73
CA ALA A 27 26.63 14.54 -23.12
C ALA A 27 25.46 14.64 -22.11
N GLN A 28 25.42 15.72 -21.31
CA GLN A 28 24.31 15.98 -20.40
C GLN A 28 22.98 16.20 -21.15
N ALA A 29 23.01 16.88 -22.30
CA ALA A 29 21.85 17.02 -23.17
C ALA A 29 21.40 15.69 -23.78
N GLU A 30 22.33 14.81 -24.17
CA GLU A 30 22.02 13.43 -24.59
C GLU A 30 21.35 12.63 -23.46
N ASP A 31 21.77 12.85 -22.22
CA ASP A 31 21.20 12.25 -21.00
C ASP A 31 19.91 12.97 -20.52
N GLY A 32 19.32 13.86 -21.34
CA GLY A 32 18.01 14.47 -21.08
C GLY A 32 18.01 15.83 -20.37
N HIS A 33 19.18 16.38 -20.04
CA HIS A 33 19.30 17.62 -19.26
C HIS A 33 19.42 18.85 -20.18
N ALA A 34 18.57 19.85 -20.00
CA ALA A 34 18.70 21.12 -20.70
C ALA A 34 19.61 22.09 -19.93
N THR A 35 20.46 22.87 -20.62
CA THR A 35 21.34 23.86 -20.01
C THR A 35 21.15 25.21 -20.68
N ARG A 36 20.97 26.28 -19.89
CA ARG A 36 20.91 27.65 -20.38
C ARG A 36 22.33 28.19 -20.62
N LEU A 37 22.60 28.60 -21.85
CA LEU A 37 23.84 29.26 -22.25
C LEU A 37 23.60 30.77 -22.37
N SER A 38 24.46 31.57 -21.74
CA SER A 38 24.39 33.03 -21.77
C SER A 38 25.65 33.61 -22.42
N HIS A 39 25.47 34.53 -23.37
CA HIS A 39 26.58 35.24 -24.00
C HIS A 39 26.82 36.58 -23.27
N GLU A 40 27.75 36.59 -22.32
CA GLU A 40 27.98 37.71 -21.39
C GLU A 40 28.22 39.06 -22.10
N ARG A 41 28.82 39.05 -23.30
CA ARG A 41 29.13 40.29 -24.06
C ARG A 41 27.93 40.87 -24.82
N THR A 42 26.95 40.05 -25.21
CA THR A 42 25.81 40.51 -26.02
C THR A 42 24.46 40.36 -25.33
N GLY A 43 24.41 39.70 -24.17
CA GLY A 43 23.19 39.51 -23.38
C GLY A 43 22.24 38.44 -23.91
N HIS A 44 22.51 37.86 -25.07
CA HIS A 44 21.69 36.79 -25.64
C HIS A 44 21.79 35.50 -24.83
N SER A 45 20.68 34.78 -24.71
CA SER A 45 20.65 33.45 -24.11
C SER A 45 19.93 32.45 -25.01
N ALA A 46 20.42 31.22 -24.99
CA ALA A 46 19.86 30.10 -25.72
C ALA A 46 19.89 28.83 -24.86
N LEU A 47 18.98 27.91 -25.15
CA LEU A 47 18.84 26.65 -24.43
C LEU A 47 19.49 25.52 -25.23
N LEU A 48 20.51 24.89 -24.65
CA LEU A 48 21.04 23.61 -25.15
C LEU A 48 20.18 22.49 -24.59
N ALA A 49 19.40 21.82 -25.44
CA ALA A 49 18.38 20.85 -25.06
C ALA A 49 18.56 19.48 -25.74
N PRO A 50 17.97 18.39 -25.18
CA PRO A 50 17.94 17.08 -25.80
C PRO A 50 17.18 17.08 -27.13
N VAL A 51 17.64 16.32 -28.12
CA VAL A 51 16.93 16.12 -29.40
C VAL A 51 15.55 15.49 -29.19
N SER A 52 15.41 14.63 -28.18
CA SER A 52 14.14 13.98 -27.82
C SER A 52 13.02 14.94 -27.39
N ARG A 53 13.34 16.21 -27.09
CA ARG A 53 12.34 17.25 -26.79
C ARG A 53 11.67 17.81 -28.04
N LEU A 54 12.10 17.41 -29.24
CA LEU A 54 11.50 17.80 -30.52
C LEU A 54 11.06 16.54 -31.29
N GLY A 55 9.94 16.63 -32.00
CA GLY A 55 9.49 15.55 -32.89
C GLY A 55 10.46 15.33 -34.06
N SER A 56 10.56 14.10 -34.55
CA SER A 56 11.47 13.71 -35.65
C SER A 56 11.33 14.58 -36.90
N ASP A 57 10.11 15.01 -37.20
CA ASP A 57 9.80 15.83 -38.38
C ASP A 57 10.33 17.26 -38.23
N VAL A 58 10.29 17.81 -37.02
CA VAL A 58 10.85 19.14 -36.71
C VAL A 58 12.37 19.08 -36.77
N VAL A 59 12.99 18.05 -36.18
CA VAL A 59 14.46 17.87 -36.18
C VAL A 59 15.02 17.75 -37.61
N ALA A 60 14.26 17.18 -38.54
CA ALA A 60 14.67 17.06 -39.94
C ALA A 60 14.70 18.41 -40.70
N THR A 61 13.92 19.40 -40.26
CA THR A 61 13.84 20.73 -40.90
C THR A 61 14.87 21.74 -40.40
N LEU A 62 15.53 21.46 -39.28
CA LEU A 62 16.47 22.38 -38.63
C LEU A 62 17.87 22.30 -39.23
N ARG A 63 18.59 23.44 -39.22
CA ARG A 63 19.99 23.52 -39.68
C ARG A 63 20.88 22.63 -38.83
N ARG A 64 21.67 21.76 -39.47
CA ARG A 64 22.60 20.84 -38.80
C ARG A 64 24.01 21.43 -38.73
N VAL A 65 24.63 21.37 -37.56
CA VAL A 65 25.98 21.87 -37.30
C VAL A 65 26.79 20.79 -36.59
N SER A 66 27.96 20.44 -37.12
CA SER A 66 28.82 19.44 -36.49
C SER A 66 29.36 19.95 -35.15
N LEU A 67 29.59 19.07 -34.17
CA LEU A 67 30.17 19.46 -32.88
C LEU A 67 31.54 20.16 -33.01
N THR A 68 32.34 19.78 -34.01
CA THR A 68 33.66 20.37 -34.30
C THR A 68 33.52 21.82 -34.77
N GLU A 69 32.49 22.13 -35.55
CA GLU A 69 32.17 23.48 -36.03
C GLU A 69 31.45 24.31 -34.96
N ALA A 70 30.58 23.67 -34.16
CA ALA A 70 29.76 24.34 -33.17
C ALA A 70 30.57 24.92 -32.00
N ARG A 71 31.61 24.21 -31.55
CA ARG A 71 32.43 24.63 -30.40
C ARG A 71 33.08 26.01 -30.57
N PRO A 72 33.83 26.32 -31.64
CA PRO A 72 34.42 27.66 -31.82
C PRO A 72 33.35 28.74 -32.05
N ARG A 73 32.26 28.40 -32.75
CA ARG A 73 31.16 29.31 -33.09
C ARG A 73 30.06 29.43 -32.03
N LEU A 74 30.24 28.84 -30.84
CA LEU A 74 29.17 28.70 -29.85
C LEU A 74 28.48 30.03 -29.49
N GLY A 75 29.23 31.14 -29.39
CA GLY A 75 28.63 32.46 -29.14
C GLY A 75 27.72 32.94 -30.26
N ALA A 76 28.16 32.84 -31.51
CA ALA A 76 27.34 33.19 -32.67
C ALA A 76 26.11 32.27 -32.79
N LEU A 77 26.25 30.98 -32.49
CA LEU A 77 25.12 30.04 -32.49
C LEU A 77 24.09 30.36 -31.40
N VAL A 78 24.53 30.82 -30.21
CA VAL A 78 23.63 31.27 -29.15
C VAL A 78 22.87 32.52 -29.55
N GLU A 79 23.54 33.47 -30.21
CA GLU A 79 22.91 34.68 -30.75
C GLU A 79 21.89 34.33 -31.85
N GLU A 80 22.29 33.54 -32.84
CA GLU A 80 21.40 33.06 -33.91
C GLU A 80 20.19 32.29 -33.36
N ALA A 81 20.39 31.43 -32.35
CA ALA A 81 19.28 30.69 -31.73
C ALA A 81 18.35 31.62 -30.93
N ALA A 82 18.88 32.63 -30.25
CA ALA A 82 18.08 33.63 -29.54
C ALA A 82 17.25 34.48 -30.51
N ASP A 83 17.80 34.80 -31.68
CA ASP A 83 17.12 35.52 -32.78
C ASP A 83 16.14 34.65 -33.59
N GLY A 84 15.88 33.42 -33.12
CA GLY A 84 14.86 32.53 -33.70
C GLY A 84 15.36 31.60 -34.81
N ALA A 85 16.68 31.41 -34.94
CA ALA A 85 17.28 30.43 -35.86
C ALA A 85 17.87 29.22 -35.09
N PRO A 86 17.04 28.27 -34.63
CA PRO A 86 17.51 27.08 -33.91
C PRO A 86 18.32 26.14 -34.80
N CYS A 87 19.28 25.43 -34.20
CA CYS A 87 20.11 24.46 -34.91
C CYS A 87 20.31 23.15 -34.16
N VAL A 88 20.44 22.06 -34.91
CA VAL A 88 20.75 20.72 -34.39
C VAL A 88 22.26 20.53 -34.38
N LEU A 89 22.78 20.06 -33.25
CA LEU A 89 24.17 19.69 -33.08
C LEU A 89 24.38 18.22 -33.41
N GLU A 90 25.40 17.91 -34.21
CA GLU A 90 25.62 16.57 -34.73
C GLU A 90 27.00 15.97 -34.41
N ARG A 91 26.98 14.68 -34.07
CA ARG A 91 28.19 13.87 -33.90
C ARG A 91 28.15 12.73 -34.92
N ARG A 92 29.05 12.78 -35.92
CA ARG A 92 29.15 11.78 -37.00
C ARG A 92 27.82 11.56 -37.76
N GLY A 93 27.09 12.64 -38.04
CA GLY A 93 25.81 12.63 -38.77
C GLY A 93 24.57 12.24 -37.94
N ALA A 94 24.75 11.92 -36.66
CA ALA A 94 23.64 11.73 -35.72
C ALA A 94 23.37 13.02 -34.95
N ALA A 95 22.08 13.40 -34.84
CA ALA A 95 21.64 14.51 -34.00
C ALA A 95 21.82 14.14 -32.52
N VAL A 96 22.56 14.97 -31.77
CA VAL A 96 22.90 14.70 -30.36
C VAL A 96 22.32 15.73 -29.40
N ALA A 97 22.18 16.98 -29.82
CA ALA A 97 21.54 18.03 -29.03
C ALA A 97 20.93 19.10 -29.97
N VAL A 98 20.11 20.00 -29.44
CA VAL A 98 19.54 21.14 -30.19
C VAL A 98 19.73 22.42 -29.41
N LEU A 99 20.08 23.49 -30.10
CA LEU A 99 20.16 24.84 -29.54
C LEU A 99 18.90 25.63 -29.93
N LEU A 100 18.17 26.11 -28.93
CA LEU A 100 16.85 26.74 -29.06
C LEU A 100 16.83 28.13 -28.44
N ALA A 101 15.91 29.00 -28.89
CA ALA A 101 15.67 30.30 -28.27
C ALA A 101 15.25 30.15 -26.79
N ASP A 102 15.86 30.95 -25.91
CA ASP A 102 15.49 31.03 -24.49
C ASP A 102 14.29 31.99 -24.32
N LEU A 103 13.09 31.47 -24.60
CA LEU A 103 11.85 32.23 -24.46
C LEU A 103 11.53 32.45 -22.97
N LYS A 104 11.73 33.68 -22.48
CA LYS A 104 11.18 34.11 -21.18
C LYS A 104 9.65 34.11 -21.26
N VAL A 105 9.01 33.40 -20.35
CA VAL A 105 7.56 33.45 -20.16
C VAL A 105 7.19 34.86 -19.65
N PRO A 106 6.23 35.59 -20.26
CA PRO A 106 5.73 36.83 -19.69
C PRO A 106 5.12 36.55 -18.33
N GLU A 107 5.53 37.32 -17.33
CA GLU A 107 5.09 37.23 -15.94
C GLU A 107 3.56 37.35 -15.86
N SER A 108 2.90 36.24 -15.53
CA SER A 108 1.45 36.23 -15.27
C SER A 108 1.16 37.00 -13.99
N ALA A 109 0.14 37.86 -14.03
CA ALA A 109 -0.42 38.61 -12.91
C ALA A 109 -0.59 37.73 -11.64
N PRO A 110 -0.47 38.31 -10.43
CA PRO A 110 -0.31 37.55 -9.21
C PRO A 110 -1.55 36.70 -8.93
N VAL A 111 -1.35 35.38 -8.89
CA VAL A 111 -2.29 34.41 -8.32
C VAL A 111 -2.54 34.81 -6.87
N ALA A 112 -3.80 35.08 -6.53
CA ALA A 112 -4.20 35.45 -5.17
C ALA A 112 -3.66 34.44 -4.15
N ASP A 113 -2.92 34.97 -3.19
CA ASP A 113 -2.28 34.28 -2.09
C ASP A 113 -3.31 33.43 -1.32
N LYS A 114 -3.26 32.09 -1.45
CA LYS A 114 -4.08 31.14 -0.66
C LYS A 114 -3.59 31.06 0.80
N ARG A 115 -3.47 32.22 1.45
CA ARG A 115 -3.29 32.31 2.91
C ARG A 115 -4.64 32.11 3.57
N ARG A 116 -4.63 31.44 4.73
CA ARG A 116 -5.71 31.53 5.69
C ARG A 116 -6.02 33.03 5.91
N PRO A 117 -7.25 33.51 5.73
CA PRO A 117 -7.54 34.92 5.95
C PRO A 117 -7.16 35.27 7.38
N LYS A 118 -6.30 36.29 7.55
CA LYS A 118 -5.97 36.82 8.87
C LYS A 118 -7.25 37.41 9.48
N PRO A 119 -7.47 37.31 10.80
CA PRO A 119 -8.56 38.02 11.44
C PRO A 119 -8.45 39.50 11.09
N ALA A 120 -9.45 40.03 10.37
CA ALA A 120 -9.50 41.44 9.99
C ALA A 120 -10.16 42.24 11.10
N LEU A 121 -9.69 43.48 11.32
CA LEU A 121 -10.40 44.41 12.19
C LEU A 121 -11.77 44.72 11.57
N LEU A 122 -12.81 44.81 12.40
CA LEU A 122 -14.16 45.19 11.98
C LEU A 122 -14.15 46.48 11.14
N ALA A 123 -13.29 47.44 11.46
CA ALA A 123 -13.13 48.68 10.72
C ALA A 123 -12.57 48.49 9.30
N ASP A 124 -11.76 47.46 9.06
CA ASP A 124 -11.20 47.15 7.74
C ASP A 124 -12.25 46.43 6.88
N VAL A 125 -13.04 45.55 7.50
CA VAL A 125 -14.20 44.91 6.86
C VAL A 125 -15.28 45.94 6.51
N LEU A 126 -15.58 46.88 7.41
CA LEU A 126 -16.56 47.93 7.14
C LEU A 126 -16.08 48.91 6.06
N ARG A 127 -14.77 49.20 6.01
CA ARG A 127 -14.17 50.03 4.94
C ARG A 127 -14.19 49.34 3.58
N SER A 128 -13.95 48.03 3.51
CA SER A 128 -14.08 47.30 2.24
C SER A 128 -15.54 47.26 1.77
N THR A 129 -16.51 47.08 2.68
CA THR A 129 -17.94 47.12 2.33
C THR A 129 -18.48 48.50 1.92
N ALA A 130 -17.74 49.57 2.22
CA ALA A 130 -18.13 50.95 1.88
C ALA A 130 -17.41 51.50 0.64
N ALA A 131 -16.33 50.86 0.19
CA ALA A 131 -15.48 51.29 -0.92
C ALA A 131 -15.78 50.55 -2.24
N ASP A 132 -16.32 49.34 -2.16
CA ASP A 132 -16.74 48.59 -3.35
C ASP A 132 -18.16 49.02 -3.76
N GLU A 133 -18.33 49.58 -4.97
CA GLU A 133 -19.61 49.42 -5.66
C GLU A 133 -19.91 47.91 -5.72
N PRO A 134 -21.15 47.45 -5.48
CA PRO A 134 -21.46 46.03 -5.47
C PRO A 134 -21.01 45.41 -6.79
N ASP A 135 -19.90 44.68 -6.71
CA ASP A 135 -19.30 43.94 -7.82
C ASP A 135 -20.42 43.20 -8.54
N ALA A 136 -20.57 43.41 -9.85
CA ALA A 136 -21.76 42.98 -10.60
C ALA A 136 -22.01 41.48 -10.38
N GLY A 137 -22.91 41.17 -9.43
CA GLY A 137 -23.00 39.85 -8.83
C GLY A 137 -23.37 38.78 -9.86
N LEU A 138 -22.99 37.55 -9.55
CA LEU A 138 -23.53 36.38 -10.26
C LEU A 138 -25.05 36.36 -10.04
N SER A 139 -25.80 36.15 -11.12
CA SER A 139 -27.25 36.41 -11.15
C SER A 139 -28.03 35.30 -11.83
N PHE A 140 -29.31 35.18 -11.51
CA PHE A 140 -30.27 34.35 -12.23
C PHE A 140 -30.71 35.00 -13.55
N GLY A 141 -30.45 36.31 -13.73
CA GLY A 141 -30.87 37.10 -14.89
C GLY A 141 -32.31 37.60 -14.78
N MET A 142 -32.81 37.73 -13.55
CA MET A 142 -34.15 38.18 -13.18
C MET A 142 -33.98 39.23 -12.08
N PRO A 143 -33.98 40.53 -12.43
CA PRO A 143 -33.66 41.62 -11.50
C PRO A 143 -34.41 41.58 -10.15
N SER A 144 -35.70 41.23 -10.17
CA SER A 144 -36.52 41.12 -8.97
C SER A 144 -36.09 39.95 -8.07
N LEU A 145 -35.72 38.80 -8.67
CA LEU A 145 -35.17 37.66 -7.93
C LEU A 145 -33.75 37.93 -7.45
N ASP A 146 -32.92 38.54 -8.29
CA ASP A 146 -31.53 38.88 -7.96
C ASP A 146 -31.46 39.90 -6.81
N ALA A 147 -32.37 40.89 -6.79
CA ALA A 147 -32.52 41.82 -5.67
C ALA A 147 -32.97 41.11 -4.38
N ALA A 148 -33.91 40.17 -4.48
CA ALA A 148 -34.42 39.41 -3.34
C ALA A 148 -33.36 38.47 -2.73
N VAL A 149 -32.55 37.83 -3.56
CA VAL A 149 -31.44 36.93 -3.13
C VAL A 149 -30.16 37.70 -2.81
N ARG A 150 -30.10 38.98 -3.19
CA ARG A 150 -28.90 39.85 -3.13
C ARG A 150 -27.74 39.29 -3.96
N GLY A 151 -28.07 38.66 -5.09
CA GLY A 151 -27.13 37.97 -5.97
C GLY A 151 -26.60 36.64 -5.41
N LEU A 152 -26.00 35.81 -6.28
CA LEU A 152 -25.32 34.58 -5.90
C LEU A 152 -23.97 34.93 -5.26
N THR A 153 -23.95 34.96 -3.92
CA THR A 153 -22.81 35.42 -3.13
C THR A 153 -21.71 34.35 -3.04
N ALA A 154 -20.47 34.75 -3.27
CA ALA A 154 -19.29 33.91 -3.10
C ALA A 154 -19.18 33.31 -1.69
N GLY A 155 -18.71 32.07 -1.59
CA GLY A 155 -18.51 31.42 -0.29
C GLY A 155 -19.75 30.80 0.35
N ARG A 156 -20.93 30.91 -0.27
CA ARG A 156 -22.21 30.43 0.27
C ARG A 156 -22.82 29.30 -0.57
N LEU A 157 -23.55 28.41 0.11
CA LEU A 157 -24.42 27.41 -0.50
C LEU A 157 -25.86 27.94 -0.60
N VAL A 158 -26.37 28.06 -1.82
CA VAL A 158 -27.76 28.39 -2.12
C VAL A 158 -28.49 27.10 -2.51
N VAL A 159 -29.54 26.74 -1.78
CA VAL A 159 -30.37 25.55 -2.10
C VAL A 159 -31.68 26.00 -2.72
N LEU A 160 -31.94 25.55 -3.95
CA LEU A 160 -33.21 25.73 -4.65
C LEU A 160 -34.09 24.49 -4.45
N ALA A 161 -35.04 24.61 -3.53
CA ALA A 161 -36.05 23.60 -3.23
C ALA A 161 -37.23 23.71 -4.21
N ALA A 162 -37.51 22.65 -4.95
CA ALA A 162 -38.59 22.64 -5.91
C ALA A 162 -39.20 21.24 -6.03
N ALA A 163 -40.51 21.11 -5.79
CA ALA A 163 -41.22 19.88 -6.05
C ALA A 163 -41.05 19.42 -7.52
N PRO A 164 -41.09 18.10 -7.81
CA PRO A 164 -40.92 17.61 -9.16
C PRO A 164 -41.92 18.26 -10.14
N GLY A 165 -41.42 18.83 -11.23
CA GLY A 165 -42.24 19.54 -12.22
C GLY A 165 -42.52 21.02 -11.92
N ALA A 166 -42.07 21.56 -10.78
CA ALA A 166 -42.14 23.00 -10.50
C ALA A 166 -41.15 23.82 -11.35
N GLY A 167 -40.04 23.21 -11.78
CA GLY A 167 -39.08 23.83 -12.72
C GLY A 167 -37.75 24.25 -12.08
N GLY A 168 -37.34 23.68 -10.95
CA GLY A 168 -36.08 24.04 -10.26
C GLY A 168 -34.85 24.00 -11.18
N SER A 169 -34.68 22.92 -11.95
CA SER A 169 -33.61 22.79 -12.93
C SER A 169 -33.62 23.86 -14.04
N LEU A 170 -34.79 24.44 -14.37
CA LEU A 170 -34.87 25.53 -15.36
C LEU A 170 -34.37 26.86 -14.77
N LEU A 171 -34.59 27.09 -13.48
CA LEU A 171 -34.08 28.26 -12.78
C LEU A 171 -32.56 28.15 -12.55
N ALA A 172 -32.06 26.94 -12.23
CA ALA A 172 -30.64 26.66 -12.17
C ALA A 172 -29.94 26.81 -13.53
N ALA A 173 -30.57 26.32 -14.61
CA ALA A 173 -30.11 26.56 -15.97
C ALA A 173 -30.11 28.04 -16.35
N ALA A 174 -31.04 28.85 -15.82
CA ALA A 174 -31.03 30.30 -16.03
C ALA A 174 -29.81 30.97 -15.39
N ALA A 175 -29.45 30.62 -14.15
CA ALA A 175 -28.23 31.11 -13.49
C ALA A 175 -26.95 30.71 -14.24
N GLY A 176 -26.83 29.44 -14.63
CA GLY A 176 -25.72 28.95 -15.42
C GLY A 176 -25.62 29.64 -16.79
N ARG A 177 -26.76 29.85 -17.47
CA ARG A 177 -26.84 30.57 -18.74
C ARG A 177 -26.43 32.03 -18.60
N THR A 178 -27.00 32.76 -17.64
CA THR A 178 -26.69 34.18 -17.43
C THR A 178 -25.21 34.36 -17.13
N THR A 179 -24.61 33.46 -16.35
CA THR A 179 -23.18 33.52 -15.98
C THR A 179 -22.26 33.13 -17.14
N ALA A 180 -22.46 31.95 -17.76
CA ALA A 180 -21.57 31.45 -18.80
C ALA A 180 -21.76 32.17 -20.14
N ILE A 181 -23.00 32.49 -20.52
CA ILE A 181 -23.31 33.10 -21.82
C ILE A 181 -23.39 34.62 -21.70
N GLY A 182 -24.12 35.13 -20.71
CA GLY A 182 -24.33 36.58 -20.55
C GLY A 182 -23.09 37.31 -20.02
N GLN A 183 -22.47 36.77 -18.98
CA GLN A 183 -21.32 37.39 -18.30
C GLN A 183 -19.96 36.84 -18.75
N GLN A 184 -19.93 35.77 -19.55
CA GLN A 184 -18.71 35.11 -20.03
C GLN A 184 -17.78 34.64 -18.89
N ARG A 185 -18.36 34.15 -17.79
CA ARG A 185 -17.62 33.66 -16.62
C ARG A 185 -17.72 32.13 -16.48
N PRO A 186 -16.65 31.43 -16.06
CA PRO A 186 -16.66 29.96 -16.07
C PRO A 186 -17.68 29.32 -15.12
N VAL A 187 -18.46 28.36 -15.63
CA VAL A 187 -19.49 27.64 -14.85
C VAL A 187 -19.23 26.15 -14.90
N LEU A 188 -19.22 25.51 -13.72
CA LEU A 188 -19.33 24.05 -13.61
C LEU A 188 -20.79 23.67 -13.36
N TYR A 189 -21.39 22.91 -14.26
CA TYR A 189 -22.75 22.38 -14.16
C TYR A 189 -22.71 20.87 -13.93
N ALA A 190 -22.78 20.47 -12.67
CA ALA A 190 -22.81 19.09 -12.20
C ALA A 190 -24.25 18.53 -12.29
N ALA A 191 -24.53 17.76 -13.33
CA ALA A 191 -25.84 17.28 -13.72
C ALA A 191 -26.11 15.85 -13.18
N SER A 192 -26.56 15.74 -11.92
CA SER A 192 -26.98 14.46 -11.34
C SER A 192 -28.40 14.07 -11.81
N GLY A 193 -28.46 13.17 -12.79
CA GLY A 193 -29.72 12.62 -13.33
C GLY A 193 -30.28 13.35 -14.56
N LEU A 194 -29.53 14.29 -15.14
CA LEU A 194 -29.81 14.93 -16.43
C LEU A 194 -28.62 14.70 -17.36
N ARG A 195 -28.87 14.45 -18.64
CA ARG A 195 -27.79 14.34 -19.63
C ARG A 195 -27.32 15.72 -20.03
N ARG A 196 -26.05 15.84 -20.42
CA ARG A 196 -25.46 17.09 -20.94
C ARG A 196 -26.27 17.71 -22.08
N ASP A 197 -26.84 16.88 -22.95
CA ASP A 197 -27.66 17.32 -24.08
C ASP A 197 -28.95 18.00 -23.61
N ASP A 198 -29.58 17.49 -22.55
CA ASP A 198 -30.80 18.07 -21.99
C ASP A 198 -30.52 19.43 -21.33
N VAL A 199 -29.38 19.54 -20.62
CA VAL A 199 -28.92 20.79 -20.00
C VAL A 199 -28.63 21.84 -21.06
N ALA A 200 -27.85 21.47 -22.09
CA ALA A 200 -27.51 22.36 -23.20
C ALA A 200 -28.77 22.82 -23.96
N ALA A 201 -29.70 21.91 -24.27
CA ALA A 201 -30.94 22.24 -24.96
C ALA A 201 -31.81 23.23 -24.15
N ARG A 202 -31.88 23.09 -22.82
CA ARG A 202 -32.61 24.04 -21.96
C ARG A 202 -31.97 25.44 -21.97
N MET A 203 -30.64 25.49 -21.89
CA MET A 203 -29.92 26.77 -21.90
C MET A 203 -30.09 27.50 -23.23
N VAL A 204 -29.97 26.79 -24.37
CA VAL A 204 -30.14 27.35 -25.72
C VAL A 204 -31.59 27.75 -25.98
N ALA A 205 -32.56 26.87 -25.66
CA ALA A 205 -33.98 27.17 -25.85
C ALA A 205 -34.41 28.43 -25.09
N GLY A 206 -33.97 28.56 -23.84
CA GLY A 206 -34.29 29.73 -23.04
C GLY A 206 -33.51 30.99 -23.41
N HIS A 207 -32.32 30.88 -24.03
CA HIS A 207 -31.56 32.02 -24.52
C HIS A 207 -32.15 32.58 -25.83
N LEU A 208 -32.40 31.70 -26.80
CA LEU A 208 -32.88 32.07 -28.14
C LEU A 208 -34.41 32.12 -28.23
N THR A 209 -35.11 31.83 -27.14
CA THR A 209 -36.58 31.77 -27.08
C THR A 209 -37.18 30.74 -28.06
N LEU A 210 -36.50 29.60 -28.22
CA LEU A 210 -36.90 28.49 -29.09
C LEU A 210 -37.76 27.46 -28.35
N ASP A 211 -38.53 26.68 -29.11
CA ASP A 211 -39.40 25.66 -28.50
C ASP A 211 -38.52 24.50 -28.09
N TYR A 212 -38.52 24.18 -26.80
CA TYR A 212 -37.64 23.18 -26.22
C TYR A 212 -37.92 21.78 -26.77
N GLN A 213 -39.19 21.41 -26.96
CA GLN A 213 -39.53 20.09 -27.48
C GLN A 213 -39.11 19.97 -28.93
N GLN A 214 -39.41 20.98 -29.75
CA GLN A 214 -39.00 20.98 -31.16
C GLN A 214 -37.48 21.02 -31.34
N LEU A 215 -36.75 21.77 -30.48
CA LEU A 215 -35.29 21.80 -30.48
C LEU A 215 -34.73 20.41 -30.13
N ARG A 216 -35.27 19.75 -29.10
CA ARG A 216 -34.84 18.42 -28.66
C ARG A 216 -35.15 17.33 -29.68
N THR A 217 -36.28 17.41 -30.38
CA THR A 217 -36.69 16.45 -31.42
C THR A 217 -36.16 16.80 -32.81
N ARG A 218 -35.41 17.91 -32.96
CA ARG A 218 -34.92 18.44 -34.23
C ARG A 218 -36.04 18.69 -35.27
N THR A 219 -37.18 19.16 -34.80
CA THR A 219 -38.37 19.49 -35.62
C THR A 219 -38.63 20.99 -35.67
N LEU A 220 -37.63 21.82 -35.37
CA LEU A 220 -37.73 23.27 -35.55
C LEU A 220 -37.93 23.61 -37.03
N ALA A 221 -38.55 24.75 -37.31
CA ALA A 221 -38.60 25.28 -38.66
C ALA A 221 -37.16 25.47 -39.19
N PRO A 222 -36.87 25.21 -40.48
CA PRO A 222 -35.51 25.26 -41.02
C PRO A 222 -34.76 26.56 -40.68
N GLU A 223 -35.45 27.71 -40.70
CA GLU A 223 -34.89 29.01 -40.33
C GLU A 223 -34.47 29.08 -38.85
N GLN A 224 -35.29 28.53 -37.94
CA GLN A 224 -35.01 28.48 -36.51
C GLN A 224 -33.89 27.49 -36.18
N GLN A 225 -33.84 26.36 -36.88
CA GLN A 225 -32.75 25.38 -36.76
C GLN A 225 -31.43 25.99 -37.24
N GLN A 226 -31.44 26.69 -38.38
CA GLN A 226 -30.25 27.37 -38.91
C GLN A 226 -29.77 28.48 -37.96
N ALA A 227 -30.69 29.24 -37.33
CA ALA A 227 -30.34 30.23 -36.32
C ALA A 227 -29.72 29.60 -35.06
N ALA A 228 -30.25 28.45 -34.60
CA ALA A 228 -29.71 27.71 -33.46
C ALA A 228 -28.30 27.15 -33.75
N ASP A 229 -28.11 26.54 -34.92
CA ASP A 229 -26.82 25.97 -35.34
C ASP A 229 -25.77 27.08 -35.54
N ALA A 230 -26.15 28.20 -36.15
CA ALA A 230 -25.27 29.36 -36.31
C ALA A 230 -24.89 30.00 -34.97
N TYR A 231 -25.81 30.03 -34.01
CA TYR A 231 -25.53 30.48 -32.65
C TYR A 231 -24.58 29.52 -31.93
N ALA A 232 -24.82 28.21 -31.99
CA ALA A 232 -23.94 27.19 -31.40
C ALA A 232 -22.52 27.24 -31.99
N ALA A 233 -22.38 27.44 -33.30
CA ALA A 233 -21.07 27.56 -33.96
C ALA A 233 -20.26 28.79 -33.52
N ARG A 234 -20.91 29.81 -32.93
CA ARG A 234 -20.30 31.07 -32.48
C ARG A 234 -20.23 31.21 -30.96
N LEU A 235 -20.80 30.26 -30.21
CA LEU A 235 -20.88 30.30 -28.76
C LEU A 235 -19.53 29.90 -28.14
N HIS A 236 -18.80 30.88 -27.61
CA HIS A 236 -17.57 30.67 -26.84
C HIS A 236 -17.83 30.83 -25.33
N ALA A 237 -18.84 30.13 -24.80
CA ALA A 237 -19.17 30.21 -23.37
C ALA A 237 -18.30 29.24 -22.54
N PRO A 238 -17.68 29.67 -21.43
CA PRO A 238 -16.90 28.81 -20.53
C PRO A 238 -17.81 27.95 -19.63
N LEU A 239 -18.65 27.11 -20.24
CA LEU A 239 -19.57 26.20 -19.55
C LEU A 239 -19.05 24.76 -19.61
N TYR A 240 -18.88 24.14 -18.44
CA TYR A 240 -18.43 22.77 -18.27
C TYR A 240 -19.57 21.95 -17.68
N ILE A 241 -20.06 20.94 -18.39
CA ILE A 241 -21.15 20.08 -17.92
C ILE A 241 -20.59 18.71 -17.55
N ASP A 242 -20.77 18.32 -16.30
CA ASP A 242 -20.39 17.02 -15.75
C ASP A 242 -21.67 16.21 -15.50
N ASP A 243 -21.98 15.25 -16.37
CA ASP A 243 -23.15 14.38 -16.29
C ASP A 243 -22.81 12.93 -15.94
N ASP A 244 -21.69 12.71 -15.21
CA ASP A 244 -21.30 11.38 -14.77
C ASP A 244 -22.41 10.70 -13.96
N SER A 245 -22.70 9.45 -14.28
CA SER A 245 -23.72 8.64 -13.58
C SER A 245 -23.42 8.41 -12.09
N LEU A 246 -22.16 8.50 -11.68
CA LEU A 246 -21.68 8.29 -10.30
C LEU A 246 -21.35 9.60 -9.57
N LEU A 247 -21.79 10.74 -10.09
CA LEU A 247 -21.45 12.07 -9.57
C LEU A 247 -21.75 12.19 -8.06
N THR A 248 -20.71 12.36 -7.24
CA THR A 248 -20.77 12.64 -5.80
C THR A 248 -20.41 14.10 -5.51
N ALA A 249 -20.70 14.60 -4.30
CA ALA A 249 -20.32 15.96 -3.92
C ALA A 249 -18.80 16.17 -3.86
N GLU A 250 -18.05 15.11 -3.57
CA GLU A 250 -16.59 15.07 -3.59
C GLU A 250 -16.05 15.19 -5.02
N LEU A 251 -16.65 14.48 -5.98
CA LEU A 251 -16.30 14.61 -7.39
C LEU A 251 -16.60 16.01 -7.93
N VAL A 252 -17.75 16.60 -7.57
CA VAL A 252 -18.05 18.00 -7.90
C VAL A 252 -16.99 18.95 -7.32
N THR A 253 -16.53 18.66 -6.09
CA THR A 253 -15.49 19.44 -5.41
C THR A 253 -14.13 19.33 -6.11
N GLU A 254 -13.78 18.15 -6.61
CA GLU A 254 -12.58 17.88 -7.38
C GLU A 254 -12.64 18.57 -8.75
N SER A 255 -13.70 18.34 -9.52
CA SER A 255 -13.96 18.97 -10.83
C SER A 255 -13.85 20.51 -10.73
N ALA A 256 -14.49 21.12 -9.73
CA ALA A 256 -14.40 22.56 -9.50
C ALA A 256 -12.98 23.04 -9.16
N SER A 257 -12.20 22.23 -8.45
CA SER A 257 -10.83 22.60 -8.05
C SER A 257 -9.83 22.49 -9.19
N CYS A 258 -10.04 21.54 -10.11
CA CYS A 258 -9.21 21.33 -11.29
C CYS A 258 -9.39 22.42 -12.35
N MET A 259 -10.55 23.08 -12.39
CA MET A 259 -10.85 24.15 -13.35
C MET A 259 -10.09 25.46 -13.09
N GLY A 260 -9.53 25.66 -11.89
CA GLY A 260 -8.79 26.87 -11.52
C GLY A 260 -9.69 28.08 -11.22
N GLU A 261 -10.29 28.69 -12.25
CA GLU A 261 -11.07 29.94 -12.18
C GLU A 261 -12.59 29.69 -12.37
N VAL A 262 -13.20 28.84 -11.55
CA VAL A 262 -14.67 28.65 -11.59
C VAL A 262 -15.38 29.85 -10.95
N ALA A 263 -16.38 30.42 -11.62
CA ALA A 263 -17.18 31.52 -11.10
C ALA A 263 -18.46 31.03 -10.41
N LEU A 264 -19.11 29.99 -10.94
CA LEU A 264 -20.34 29.41 -10.37
C LEU A 264 -20.29 27.89 -10.46
N VAL A 265 -20.68 27.21 -9.38
CA VAL A 265 -20.92 25.76 -9.38
C VAL A 265 -22.42 25.51 -9.25
N VAL A 266 -23.01 24.77 -10.18
CA VAL A 266 -24.41 24.35 -10.15
C VAL A 266 -24.48 22.83 -9.98
N VAL A 267 -25.25 22.34 -9.00
CA VAL A 267 -25.52 20.92 -8.76
C VAL A 267 -26.99 20.63 -9.00
N ASP A 268 -27.32 19.97 -10.10
CA ASP A 268 -28.68 19.73 -10.58
C ASP A 268 -28.88 18.22 -10.91
N ARG A 269 -29.40 17.39 -10.00
CA ARG A 269 -30.10 17.73 -8.75
C ARG A 269 -29.78 16.77 -7.60
N LEU A 270 -29.89 17.28 -6.38
CA LEU A 270 -29.98 16.51 -5.14
C LEU A 270 -31.37 15.86 -5.07
N GLN A 271 -31.42 14.54 -4.87
CA GLN A 271 -32.66 13.76 -4.95
C GLN A 271 -33.11 13.30 -3.56
N PHE A 272 -34.24 13.78 -3.08
CA PHE A 272 -34.71 13.55 -1.71
C PHE A 272 -34.89 12.05 -1.38
N HIS A 273 -35.42 11.28 -2.33
CA HIS A 273 -35.58 9.85 -2.16
C HIS A 273 -34.33 9.09 -2.63
N GLU A 274 -33.96 8.06 -1.87
CA GLU A 274 -32.89 7.13 -2.23
C GLU A 274 -33.15 6.53 -3.63
N ARG A 275 -32.18 6.68 -4.53
CA ARG A 275 -32.23 6.11 -5.88
C ARG A 275 -30.98 5.29 -6.13
N GLN A 276 -31.18 4.01 -6.40
CA GLN A 276 -30.08 3.10 -6.74
C GLN A 276 -29.28 3.63 -7.93
N GLY A 277 -27.96 3.73 -7.76
CA GLY A 277 -27.05 4.25 -8.77
C GLY A 277 -26.97 5.78 -8.86
N VAL A 278 -27.62 6.53 -7.95
CA VAL A 278 -27.50 7.99 -7.85
C VAL A 278 -26.91 8.37 -6.50
N ALA A 279 -25.65 8.78 -6.48
CA ALA A 279 -24.94 9.07 -5.23
C ALA A 279 -25.43 10.34 -4.50
N LEU A 280 -25.93 11.34 -5.25
CA LEU A 280 -26.54 12.55 -4.70
C LEU A 280 -28.04 12.34 -4.39
N SER A 281 -28.36 11.27 -3.66
CA SER A 281 -29.73 10.94 -3.27
C SER A 281 -29.90 10.45 -1.84
N GLY A 282 -31.13 10.52 -1.31
CA GLY A 282 -31.55 9.88 -0.07
C GLY A 282 -30.72 10.22 1.17
N GLY A 283 -30.25 9.18 1.86
CA GLY A 283 -29.56 9.32 3.15
C GLY A 283 -28.21 10.06 3.05
N ALA A 284 -27.66 10.20 1.85
CA ALA A 284 -26.37 10.85 1.60
C ALA A 284 -26.46 12.39 1.53
N LEU A 285 -27.66 12.96 1.38
CA LEU A 285 -27.84 14.40 1.14
C LEU A 285 -27.24 15.32 2.22
N PRO A 286 -27.36 15.04 3.53
CA PRO A 286 -26.73 15.88 4.55
C PRO A 286 -25.20 15.89 4.46
N SER A 287 -24.59 14.76 4.08
CA SER A 287 -23.14 14.67 3.85
C SER A 287 -22.72 15.43 2.59
N ALA A 288 -23.49 15.28 1.50
CA ALA A 288 -23.27 16.00 0.27
C ALA A 288 -23.37 17.53 0.47
N ALA A 289 -24.38 18.00 1.19
CA ALA A 289 -24.53 19.43 1.50
C ALA A 289 -23.34 19.98 2.29
N ARG A 290 -22.81 19.25 3.27
CA ARG A 290 -21.59 19.65 4.01
C ARG A 290 -20.37 19.77 3.09
N ALA A 291 -20.20 18.83 2.16
CA ALA A 291 -19.12 18.89 1.17
C ALA A 291 -19.28 20.11 0.24
N LEU A 292 -20.51 20.42 -0.19
CA LEU A 292 -20.80 21.59 -1.01
C LEU A 292 -20.61 22.92 -0.27
N VAL A 293 -20.95 23.01 1.02
CA VAL A 293 -20.62 24.19 1.87
C VAL A 293 -19.10 24.35 1.98
N ALA A 294 -18.38 23.26 2.21
CA ALA A 294 -16.92 23.29 2.28
C ALA A 294 -16.29 23.71 0.93
N LEU A 295 -16.86 23.26 -0.20
CA LEU A 295 -16.47 23.69 -1.54
C LEU A 295 -16.67 25.19 -1.74
N ALA A 296 -17.88 25.69 -1.44
CA ALA A 296 -18.23 27.10 -1.58
C ALA A 296 -17.24 27.98 -0.79
N SER A 297 -17.02 27.63 0.49
CA SER A 297 -16.11 28.35 1.38
C SER A 297 -14.65 28.28 0.94
N ARG A 298 -14.16 27.11 0.51
CA ARG A 298 -12.76 26.89 0.14
C ARG A 298 -12.36 27.58 -1.16
N LEU A 299 -13.24 27.56 -2.17
CA LEU A 299 -12.97 28.22 -3.45
C LEU A 299 -13.44 29.67 -3.48
N HIS A 300 -14.20 30.11 -2.47
CA HIS A 300 -14.84 31.43 -2.42
C HIS A 300 -15.72 31.68 -3.66
N VAL A 301 -16.56 30.70 -3.99
CA VAL A 301 -17.49 30.73 -5.13
C VAL A 301 -18.90 30.39 -4.66
N PRO A 302 -19.96 30.91 -5.30
CA PRO A 302 -21.32 30.46 -5.01
C PRO A 302 -21.53 29.03 -5.50
N VAL A 303 -22.19 28.21 -4.68
CA VAL A 303 -22.67 26.89 -5.05
C VAL A 303 -24.19 26.91 -5.04
N LEU A 304 -24.82 26.64 -6.19
CA LEU A 304 -26.28 26.53 -6.34
C LEU A 304 -26.68 25.05 -6.47
N ALA A 305 -27.38 24.50 -5.49
CA ALA A 305 -27.83 23.12 -5.51
C ALA A 305 -29.36 23.02 -5.63
N VAL A 306 -29.85 22.25 -6.59
CA VAL A 306 -31.30 21.99 -6.77
C VAL A 306 -31.69 20.79 -5.93
N LEU A 307 -32.67 20.93 -5.04
CA LEU A 307 -33.29 19.84 -4.29
C LEU A 307 -34.68 19.56 -4.85
N ASP A 308 -34.97 18.31 -5.20
CA ASP A 308 -36.23 17.92 -5.83
C ASP A 308 -37.43 17.72 -4.87
N THR A 309 -37.35 18.32 -3.68
CA THR A 309 -38.44 18.41 -2.69
C THR A 309 -38.52 19.83 -2.13
N ASP A 310 -39.73 20.24 -1.72
CA ASP A 310 -40.01 21.45 -0.95
C ASP A 310 -40.31 21.15 0.53
N ASP A 311 -40.07 19.91 0.98
CA ASP A 311 -40.26 19.48 2.37
C ASP A 311 -39.35 20.29 3.33
N PRO A 312 -39.94 21.05 4.28
CA PRO A 312 -39.19 21.82 5.27
C PRO A 312 -38.24 20.97 6.13
N GLN A 313 -38.57 19.72 6.41
CA GLN A 313 -37.70 18.84 7.21
C GLN A 313 -36.44 18.44 6.43
N ALA A 314 -36.60 18.18 5.13
CA ALA A 314 -35.47 17.90 4.24
C ALA A 314 -34.54 19.11 4.15
N LEU A 315 -35.10 20.31 4.00
CA LEU A 315 -34.34 21.56 3.91
C LEU A 315 -33.56 21.88 5.20
N ALA A 316 -34.19 21.66 6.35
CA ALA A 316 -33.54 21.84 7.65
C ALA A 316 -32.29 20.95 7.81
N SER A 317 -32.30 19.74 7.23
CA SER A 317 -31.18 18.79 7.34
C SER A 317 -29.93 19.15 6.52
N LEU A 318 -30.08 20.02 5.51
CA LEU A 318 -28.97 20.41 4.62
C LEU A 318 -28.19 21.62 5.13
N HIS A 319 -28.75 22.34 6.11
CA HIS A 319 -28.18 23.58 6.65
C HIS A 319 -27.70 24.56 5.55
N PRO A 320 -28.55 25.00 4.60
CA PRO A 320 -28.17 25.98 3.57
C PRO A 320 -28.03 27.40 4.14
N ASP A 321 -27.24 28.25 3.49
CA ASP A 321 -27.10 29.67 3.90
C ASP A 321 -28.30 30.49 3.43
N VAL A 322 -28.75 30.22 2.19
CA VAL A 322 -29.97 30.75 1.59
C VAL A 322 -30.77 29.62 0.97
N THR A 323 -32.08 29.59 1.23
CA THR A 323 -33.03 28.64 0.64
C THR A 323 -33.99 29.38 -0.28
N LEU A 324 -34.15 28.89 -1.50
CA LEU A 324 -35.15 29.34 -2.46
C LEU A 324 -36.21 28.26 -2.60
N THR A 325 -37.44 28.52 -2.17
CA THR A 325 -38.54 27.55 -2.35
C THR A 325 -39.39 27.98 -3.54
N LEU A 326 -39.34 27.19 -4.62
CA LEU A 326 -40.10 27.42 -5.85
C LEU A 326 -41.41 26.65 -5.83
N THR A 327 -42.52 27.38 -5.87
CA THR A 327 -43.86 26.82 -6.07
C THR A 327 -44.43 27.28 -7.40
N ARG A 328 -45.12 26.40 -8.13
CA ARG A 328 -45.70 26.73 -9.44
C ARG A 328 -47.13 26.25 -9.56
N LYS A 329 -48.03 27.15 -9.98
CA LYS A 329 -49.42 26.87 -10.35
C LYS A 329 -49.64 27.28 -11.80
N GLY A 330 -49.55 26.31 -12.71
CA GLY A 330 -49.64 26.56 -14.14
C GLY A 330 -48.49 27.42 -14.67
N ALA A 331 -48.82 28.58 -15.24
CA ALA A 331 -47.85 29.55 -15.76
C ALA A 331 -47.41 30.59 -14.71
N ARG A 332 -48.00 30.59 -13.50
CA ARG A 332 -47.56 31.46 -12.40
C ARG A 332 -46.66 30.66 -11.45
N ALA A 333 -45.51 31.23 -11.11
CA ALA A 333 -44.57 30.68 -10.16
C ALA A 333 -44.24 31.72 -9.08
N GLU A 334 -43.91 31.23 -7.89
CA GLU A 334 -43.56 32.06 -6.75
C GLU A 334 -42.31 31.47 -6.09
N VAL A 335 -41.31 32.31 -5.86
CA VAL A 335 -40.04 31.96 -5.22
C VAL A 335 -39.97 32.67 -3.88
N ALA A 336 -40.05 31.91 -2.80
CA ALA A 336 -39.81 32.43 -1.46
C ALA A 336 -38.30 32.35 -1.16
N VAL A 337 -37.70 33.48 -0.78
CA VAL A 337 -36.29 33.58 -0.39
C VAL A 337 -36.21 33.57 1.13
N TRP A 338 -35.49 32.59 1.67
CA TRP A 338 -35.31 32.40 3.11
C TRP A 338 -33.82 32.42 3.45
N GLU A 339 -33.42 33.22 4.43
CA GLU A 339 -32.04 33.31 4.92
C GLU A 339 -31.97 32.75 6.35
N ARG A 340 -30.91 31.98 6.64
CA ARG A 340 -30.82 31.13 7.84
C ARG A 340 -31.17 31.83 9.15
N ASP A 341 -30.67 33.03 9.33
CA ASP A 341 -30.80 33.76 10.59
C ASP A 341 -31.93 34.82 10.57
N PHE A 342 -32.50 35.11 9.39
CA PHE A 342 -33.48 36.18 9.19
C PHE A 342 -34.87 35.69 8.77
N GLY A 343 -35.02 34.39 8.47
CA GLY A 343 -36.28 33.83 8.02
C GLY A 343 -36.60 34.21 6.57
N THR A 344 -37.88 34.28 6.21
CA THR A 344 -38.30 34.70 4.85
C THR A 344 -38.01 36.17 4.64
N VAL A 345 -37.11 36.47 3.70
CA VAL A 345 -36.64 37.83 3.40
C VAL A 345 -37.51 38.48 2.32
N ALA A 346 -37.94 37.70 1.32
CA ALA A 346 -38.74 38.20 0.21
C ALA A 346 -39.49 37.07 -0.51
N THR A 347 -40.53 37.43 -1.25
CA THR A 347 -41.25 36.52 -2.14
C THR A 347 -41.39 37.16 -3.52
N VAL A 348 -40.93 36.48 -4.56
CA VAL A 348 -40.89 36.99 -5.94
C VAL A 348 -41.81 36.17 -6.83
N ARG A 349 -42.62 36.86 -7.64
CA ARG A 349 -43.56 36.23 -8.58
C ARG A 349 -42.96 36.21 -9.98
N LEU A 350 -42.97 35.02 -10.59
CA LEU A 350 -42.41 34.75 -11.91
C LEU A 350 -43.48 34.13 -12.83
N HIS A 351 -43.31 34.31 -14.13
CA HIS A 351 -44.07 33.64 -15.17
C HIS A 351 -43.26 32.48 -15.74
N ALA A 352 -43.87 31.29 -15.84
CA ALA A 352 -43.22 30.07 -16.28
C ALA A 352 -43.54 29.77 -17.76
N GLU A 353 -42.60 30.02 -18.65
CA GLU A 353 -42.70 29.69 -20.08
C GLU A 353 -42.04 28.35 -20.37
N LEU A 354 -42.68 27.26 -19.92
CA LEU A 354 -42.09 25.91 -20.02
C LEU A 354 -41.77 25.48 -21.46
N ALA A 355 -42.58 25.91 -22.44
CA ALA A 355 -42.33 25.62 -23.86
C ALA A 355 -40.99 26.17 -24.34
N ARG A 356 -40.49 27.24 -23.70
CA ARG A 356 -39.19 27.87 -24.00
C ARG A 356 -38.13 27.59 -22.93
N ALA A 357 -38.40 26.67 -21.99
CA ALA A 357 -37.50 26.30 -20.89
C ALA A 357 -36.98 27.50 -20.06
N ARG A 358 -37.84 28.51 -19.79
CA ARG A 358 -37.44 29.72 -19.05
C ARG A 358 -38.51 30.23 -18.08
N PHE A 359 -38.08 31.08 -17.15
CA PHE A 359 -38.93 31.94 -16.33
C PHE A 359 -38.71 33.41 -16.73
N THR A 360 -39.76 34.23 -16.65
CA THR A 360 -39.75 35.68 -16.88
C THR A 360 -40.42 36.40 -15.70
N GLU A 361 -40.21 37.70 -15.54
CA GLU A 361 -40.82 38.43 -14.40
C GLU A 361 -42.28 38.78 -14.68
N LEU A 362 -43.12 38.77 -13.63
CA LEU A 362 -44.49 39.28 -13.70
C LEU A 362 -44.47 40.76 -13.36
N ASP A 363 -44.78 41.63 -14.33
CA ASP A 363 -44.91 43.07 -14.08
C ASP A 363 -45.91 43.36 -12.95
N ALA A 364 -45.52 44.21 -12.00
CA ALA A 364 -46.27 44.55 -10.79
C ALA A 364 -47.61 45.30 -11.04
N THR A 365 -48.04 45.49 -12.28
CA THR A 365 -49.18 46.32 -12.66
C THR A 365 -50.51 45.58 -12.93
N ALA A 366 -50.60 44.29 -12.64
CA ALA A 366 -51.87 43.55 -12.76
C ALA A 366 -52.47 43.24 -11.39
N THR A 367 -53.32 44.14 -10.89
CA THR A 367 -54.18 43.94 -9.71
C THR A 367 -55.13 42.76 -9.89
N ASP A 368 -55.26 42.02 -8.79
CA ASP A 368 -56.13 40.88 -8.56
C ASP A 368 -57.62 41.22 -8.73
N THR A 369 -58.32 40.45 -9.57
CA THR A 369 -59.79 40.34 -9.53
C THR A 369 -60.18 38.86 -9.59
N GLY A 370 -60.37 38.28 -8.40
CA GLY A 370 -61.55 37.54 -7.97
C GLY A 370 -62.10 36.38 -8.82
N GLU A 371 -62.04 35.19 -8.22
CA GLU A 371 -63.12 34.18 -8.15
C GLU A 371 -63.83 33.68 -9.44
N ARG A 372 -63.69 32.39 -9.79
CA ARG A 372 -64.65 31.29 -9.53
C ARG A 372 -64.41 30.04 -10.38
N ALA A 373 -64.92 28.93 -9.86
CA ALA A 373 -64.86 27.58 -10.38
C ALA A 373 -65.82 27.32 -11.56
N GLU A 374 -65.52 26.20 -12.23
CA GLU A 374 -66.38 25.31 -13.03
C GLU A 374 -66.41 25.41 -14.57
N ASP A 375 -66.16 24.23 -15.13
CA ASP A 375 -66.71 23.58 -16.32
C ASP A 375 -66.53 24.13 -17.74
N GLY A 376 -66.16 23.17 -18.61
CA GLY A 376 -66.87 22.94 -19.86
C GLY A 376 -66.54 23.82 -21.06
N SER A 377 -65.81 23.20 -22.00
CA SER A 377 -66.07 23.33 -23.44
C SER A 377 -65.72 24.64 -24.15
N GLN A 378 -65.56 24.49 -25.48
CA GLN A 378 -65.54 25.52 -26.53
C GLN A 378 -64.25 26.29 -26.75
N LEU A 379 -63.42 25.66 -27.60
CA LEU A 379 -62.80 26.34 -28.74
C LEU A 379 -63.71 27.42 -29.34
N THR A 380 -63.20 28.64 -29.53
CA THR A 380 -63.34 29.34 -30.81
C THR A 380 -62.11 30.24 -31.08
N PRO A 381 -61.47 30.07 -32.24
CA PRO A 381 -60.39 30.92 -32.77
C PRO A 381 -60.97 32.00 -33.69
N VAL A 382 -60.11 32.90 -34.24
CA VAL A 382 -60.23 33.66 -35.53
C VAL A 382 -59.25 34.86 -35.52
N PRO A 383 -58.70 35.37 -36.65
CA PRO A 383 -58.35 34.82 -37.99
C PRO A 383 -56.85 35.09 -38.40
N VAL A 384 -56.14 34.26 -39.20
CA VAL A 384 -56.18 33.92 -40.65
C VAL A 384 -55.54 34.95 -41.61
N LEU A 385 -54.53 34.47 -42.38
CA LEU A 385 -54.46 34.41 -43.86
C LEU A 385 -53.22 33.55 -44.25
N ALA A 386 -53.36 32.25 -44.57
CA ALA A 386 -53.74 31.59 -45.84
C ALA A 386 -52.54 31.38 -46.80
N GLY A 387 -52.30 30.24 -47.49
CA GLY A 387 -52.90 28.91 -47.70
C GLY A 387 -51.78 27.98 -48.27
N VAL A 388 -51.87 26.67 -48.48
CA VAL A 388 -52.84 25.83 -49.23
C VAL A 388 -52.65 24.34 -48.83
N GLN A 389 -53.73 23.56 -48.94
CA GLN A 389 -54.00 22.18 -48.47
C GLN A 389 -53.52 21.02 -49.38
N ALA A 390 -53.46 19.78 -48.82
CA ALA A 390 -54.26 18.57 -49.19
C ALA A 390 -53.58 17.26 -48.68
N LYS A 391 -54.15 16.49 -47.71
CA LYS A 391 -55.15 15.37 -47.75
C LYS A 391 -54.60 13.92 -47.68
N GLN A 392 -54.77 13.31 -46.49
CA GLN A 392 -55.19 11.94 -46.05
C GLN A 392 -55.08 10.66 -46.93
N SER A 393 -54.47 9.61 -46.30
CA SER A 393 -54.84 8.15 -46.11
C SER A 393 -55.22 7.24 -47.31
N PRO A 394 -55.35 5.87 -47.25
CA PRO A 394 -55.52 4.92 -46.10
C PRO A 394 -54.97 3.43 -46.25
N VAL A 395 -55.35 2.53 -45.29
CA VAL A 395 -55.57 1.02 -45.33
C VAL A 395 -54.34 0.07 -45.23
N SER A 396 -54.33 -1.20 -44.74
CA SER A 396 -54.92 -2.05 -43.66
C SER A 396 -54.39 -3.52 -43.82
N GLU A 397 -54.02 -4.22 -42.71
CA GLU A 397 -54.10 -5.68 -42.36
C GLU A 397 -53.62 -6.84 -43.29
N PRO A 398 -53.56 -8.18 -42.89
CA PRO A 398 -54.14 -8.93 -41.73
C PRO A 398 -53.20 -9.95 -40.96
N ALA A 399 -53.43 -10.34 -39.68
CA ALA A 399 -54.19 -11.48 -39.03
C ALA A 399 -53.58 -12.92 -39.18
N GLY A 400 -53.56 -13.87 -38.20
CA GLY A 400 -54.28 -14.04 -36.93
C GLY A 400 -53.80 -15.23 -36.02
N ALA A 401 -54.53 -15.46 -34.90
CA ALA A 401 -54.29 -16.35 -33.73
C ALA A 401 -55.05 -17.72 -33.81
N PRO A 402 -55.37 -18.58 -32.76
CA PRO A 402 -55.52 -18.32 -31.29
C PRO A 402 -55.26 -19.45 -30.22
N ALA A 403 -55.44 -19.07 -28.93
CA ALA A 403 -56.01 -19.79 -27.74
C ALA A 403 -55.19 -20.88 -26.99
N GLN A 404 -55.27 -21.13 -25.65
CA GLN A 404 -56.01 -20.59 -24.47
C GLN A 404 -55.46 -21.18 -23.13
N ALA A 405 -55.52 -20.37 -22.06
CA ALA A 405 -55.76 -20.58 -20.61
C ALA A 405 -55.45 -21.90 -19.84
N ALA A 406 -54.76 -21.77 -18.67
CA ALA A 406 -55.26 -22.04 -17.29
C ALA A 406 -54.10 -22.29 -16.27
N GLY A 407 -54.15 -21.67 -15.08
CA GLY A 407 -53.37 -22.08 -13.87
C GLY A 407 -54.32 -22.68 -12.79
N PRO A 408 -53.99 -22.73 -11.48
CA PRO A 408 -52.72 -22.90 -10.75
C PRO A 408 -52.81 -23.99 -9.62
N GLN A 409 -51.76 -24.19 -8.81
CA GLN A 409 -51.70 -24.62 -7.36
C GLN A 409 -50.40 -25.43 -7.07
N ARG A 410 -49.47 -25.03 -6.18
CA ARG A 410 -49.38 -24.92 -4.69
C ARG A 410 -49.00 -26.22 -3.94
N ALA A 411 -48.06 -26.04 -3.00
CA ALA A 411 -47.64 -26.87 -1.85
C ALA A 411 -46.71 -28.07 -2.14
N ALA A 412 -45.83 -28.54 -1.25
CA ALA A 412 -44.99 -28.06 -0.14
C ALA A 412 -44.52 -29.33 0.60
N THR A 413 -43.30 -29.30 1.21
CA THR A 413 -42.83 -30.19 2.31
C THR A 413 -42.67 -31.70 1.98
N THR A 414 -41.70 -32.49 2.46
CA THR A 414 -40.84 -32.51 3.66
C THR A 414 -39.79 -33.63 3.51
N VAL A 415 -38.62 -33.48 4.16
CA VAL A 415 -37.61 -34.52 4.46
C VAL A 415 -37.94 -35.11 5.85
N PRO A 416 -37.79 -36.44 6.15
CA PRO A 416 -36.64 -36.97 6.96
C PRO A 416 -36.37 -38.51 6.77
N PRO A 417 -35.69 -39.26 7.67
CA PRO A 417 -34.24 -39.51 7.64
C PRO A 417 -33.81 -41.02 7.77
N ALA A 418 -32.48 -41.23 7.81
CA ALA A 418 -31.63 -42.41 8.08
C ALA A 418 -32.20 -43.74 8.66
N ARG A 419 -31.65 -44.88 8.20
CA ARG A 419 -31.14 -46.00 9.04
C ARG A 419 -30.40 -47.11 8.27
N GLU A 420 -29.53 -47.78 9.02
CA GLU A 420 -28.57 -48.85 8.74
C GLU A 420 -29.20 -50.21 8.32
N ASN A 421 -28.46 -51.04 7.56
CA ASN A 421 -28.04 -52.40 7.97
C ASN A 421 -27.41 -53.26 6.84
N SER A 422 -26.14 -53.63 7.08
CA SER A 422 -25.53 -54.98 7.07
C SER A 422 -25.78 -56.05 5.97
N VAL A 423 -24.62 -56.49 5.43
CA VAL A 423 -24.13 -57.88 5.23
C VAL A 423 -24.79 -58.77 4.16
N HIS A 424 -23.98 -59.20 3.18
CA HIS A 424 -23.80 -60.62 2.86
C HIS A 424 -22.42 -60.95 2.26
N THR A 425 -21.81 -61.95 2.89
CA THR A 425 -20.62 -62.73 2.56
C THR A 425 -20.81 -63.60 1.30
N SER A 426 -19.74 -63.85 0.56
CA SER A 426 -19.40 -65.22 0.14
C SER A 426 -17.99 -65.32 -0.45
N ALA A 427 -17.22 -66.24 0.13
CA ALA A 427 -15.90 -66.67 -0.29
C ALA A 427 -16.00 -67.75 -1.38
N VAL A 428 -15.06 -67.76 -2.33
CA VAL A 428 -14.73 -68.95 -3.14
C VAL A 428 -13.21 -69.05 -3.34
N VAL A 429 -12.61 -69.87 -2.49
CA VAL A 429 -11.59 -70.91 -2.69
C VAL A 429 -10.81 -70.95 -4.04
N ALA A 430 -9.47 -70.93 -3.92
CA ALA A 430 -8.46 -71.30 -4.92
C ALA A 430 -8.32 -72.82 -5.13
N PRO A 431 -7.59 -73.29 -6.16
CA PRO A 431 -6.32 -73.97 -5.81
C PRO A 431 -5.16 -73.87 -6.85
N GLY A 432 -3.93 -73.95 -6.32
CA GLY A 432 -2.72 -74.55 -6.92
C GLY A 432 -1.95 -73.70 -7.95
N GLY A 433 -0.70 -73.25 -7.77
CA GLY A 433 0.39 -73.67 -6.88
C GLY A 433 1.51 -74.31 -7.70
N LEU A 434 2.67 -73.63 -7.84
CA LEU A 434 4.03 -74.18 -7.85
C LEU A 434 5.09 -73.05 -7.92
N ALA A 435 5.75 -72.84 -6.77
CA ALA A 435 7.16 -72.49 -6.48
C ALA A 435 7.98 -71.59 -7.42
N ALA A 436 8.96 -70.79 -6.98
CA ALA A 436 9.41 -70.22 -5.71
C ALA A 436 10.71 -69.47 -6.07
N GLU A 437 10.83 -68.19 -5.74
CA GLU A 437 12.13 -67.58 -5.42
C GLU A 437 11.86 -66.36 -4.52
N GLN A 438 12.34 -66.47 -3.28
CA GLN A 438 12.19 -65.46 -2.23
C GLN A 438 13.33 -64.45 -2.33
N GLU A 439 13.00 -63.20 -2.62
CA GLU A 439 13.73 -62.05 -2.09
C GLU A 439 12.80 -61.28 -1.15
N ALA A 440 13.23 -61.08 0.09
CA ALA A 440 12.44 -60.41 1.12
C ALA A 440 12.31 -58.91 0.82
N PRO A 441 11.10 -58.33 0.83
CA PRO A 441 10.94 -56.88 0.79
C PRO A 441 11.29 -56.32 2.17
N THR A 442 12.33 -55.49 2.26
CA THR A 442 12.52 -54.60 3.41
C THR A 442 11.43 -53.52 3.34
N SER A 443 10.31 -53.73 4.06
CA SER A 443 9.24 -52.74 4.15
C SER A 443 9.74 -51.51 4.94
N ARG A 444 10.15 -50.46 4.23
CA ARG A 444 10.37 -49.12 4.83
C ARG A 444 9.03 -48.47 5.12
N ARG A 445 8.94 -47.75 6.23
CA ARG A 445 7.72 -47.02 6.62
C ARG A 445 7.66 -45.71 5.81
N PRO A 446 6.46 -45.16 5.53
CA PRO A 446 6.33 -43.82 4.97
C PRO A 446 7.04 -42.79 5.87
N GLY A 447 7.98 -42.01 5.30
CA GLY A 447 8.73 -40.98 6.05
C GLY A 447 10.23 -41.22 6.22
N ASP A 448 10.81 -42.29 5.67
CA ASP A 448 12.27 -42.50 5.69
C ASP A 448 13.02 -41.52 4.73
N TRP A 449 14.20 -41.05 5.14
CA TRP A 449 15.10 -40.18 4.37
C TRP A 449 15.84 -40.94 3.24
N PRO A 450 16.33 -40.27 2.17
CA PRO A 450 17.11 -40.90 1.11
C PRO A 450 18.25 -41.77 1.65
N ALA A 451 18.30 -43.03 1.23
CA ALA A 451 19.43 -43.92 1.48
C ALA A 451 20.54 -43.63 0.48
N GLY A 452 21.31 -42.59 0.79
CA GLY A 452 22.47 -42.15 0.04
C GLY A 452 23.78 -42.17 0.83
N THR A 453 23.95 -43.03 1.83
CA THR A 453 25.29 -43.49 2.24
C THR A 453 25.21 -44.95 2.64
N ALA A 454 25.81 -45.83 1.85
CA ALA A 454 26.32 -47.07 2.40
C ALA A 454 27.10 -46.71 3.68
N ARG A 455 26.74 -47.34 4.80
CA ARG A 455 27.58 -47.40 5.99
C ARG A 455 28.98 -47.79 5.49
N PRO A 456 30.06 -47.02 5.70
CA PRO A 456 31.38 -47.54 5.42
C PRO A 456 31.51 -48.82 6.25
N ALA A 457 31.71 -49.96 5.59
CA ALA A 457 32.06 -51.18 6.27
C ALA A 457 33.30 -50.87 7.12
N THR A 458 33.20 -51.06 8.42
CA THR A 458 34.31 -50.94 9.35
C THR A 458 35.42 -51.85 8.86
N ALA A 459 36.48 -51.28 8.27
CA ALA A 459 37.67 -52.05 7.95
C ALA A 459 38.31 -52.50 9.29
N PRO A 460 38.74 -53.77 9.42
CA PRO A 460 39.37 -54.23 10.64
C PRO A 460 40.71 -53.52 10.82
N ALA A 461 40.95 -53.06 12.04
CA ALA A 461 42.18 -52.39 12.43
C ALA A 461 43.42 -53.27 12.14
N PRO A 462 44.52 -52.68 11.65
CA PRO A 462 45.84 -53.18 11.95
C PRO A 462 46.47 -52.33 13.07
N ALA A 463 47.18 -53.05 13.94
CA ALA A 463 47.86 -52.54 15.11
C ALA A 463 49.13 -51.71 14.79
N ALA A 464 49.57 -51.00 15.83
CA ALA A 464 50.90 -50.43 16.09
C ALA A 464 51.15 -48.97 15.68
N ALA A 465 51.44 -48.16 16.71
CA ALA A 465 51.94 -46.80 16.65
C ALA A 465 53.34 -46.72 16.02
N PRO A 466 53.67 -45.57 15.40
CA PRO A 466 54.93 -44.92 15.74
C PRO A 466 54.80 -43.41 15.98
N ALA A 467 55.86 -42.89 16.58
CA ALA A 467 56.01 -41.62 17.28
C ALA A 467 55.79 -40.33 16.47
N ALA A 468 55.51 -39.27 17.21
CA ALA A 468 55.35 -37.88 16.78
C ALA A 468 56.56 -37.32 16.00
N PRO A 469 56.30 -36.45 15.00
CA PRO A 469 57.19 -35.35 14.65
C PRO A 469 56.56 -33.97 14.88
N ALA A 470 57.44 -33.00 15.14
CA ALA A 470 57.21 -31.63 15.60
C ALA A 470 56.40 -30.71 14.65
N PRO A 471 55.85 -29.58 15.15
CA PRO A 471 55.03 -28.66 14.37
C PRO A 471 55.86 -27.62 13.61
N ALA A 472 55.40 -27.24 12.41
CA ALA A 472 55.77 -25.99 11.71
C ALA A 472 54.74 -25.68 10.62
N PRO A 473 54.60 -24.42 10.14
CA PRO A 473 54.38 -23.19 10.91
C PRO A 473 53.11 -22.43 10.45
N ASP A 474 52.69 -21.48 11.27
CA ASP A 474 51.55 -20.58 11.10
C ASP A 474 51.53 -19.74 9.82
N CYS A 475 50.32 -19.48 9.32
CA CYS A 475 49.99 -18.26 8.57
C CYS A 475 48.88 -17.49 9.31
N ALA A 476 49.34 -16.64 10.23
CA ALA A 476 48.81 -15.38 10.74
C ALA A 476 47.29 -15.11 10.68
N VAL A 477 46.63 -15.33 11.81
CA VAL A 477 45.51 -14.54 12.32
C VAL A 477 46.08 -13.33 13.06
N GLY A 478 45.63 -12.11 12.73
CA GLY A 478 46.03 -10.88 13.42
C GLY A 478 45.49 -10.82 14.85
N ALA A 479 46.40 -10.78 15.81
CA ALA A 479 46.19 -11.04 17.23
C ALA A 479 45.72 -9.83 18.06
N VAL A 480 44.96 -10.17 19.10
CA VAL A 480 44.77 -9.43 20.36
C VAL A 480 46.04 -9.60 21.20
N ALA A 481 46.59 -8.51 21.74
CA ALA A 481 47.70 -8.57 22.68
C ALA A 481 47.21 -8.36 24.12
N THR A 482 47.42 -9.37 24.96
CA THR A 482 47.46 -9.25 26.43
C THR A 482 48.92 -9.35 26.88
N SER A 483 49.35 -8.48 27.78
CA SER A 483 50.57 -8.69 28.57
C SER A 483 50.27 -8.24 30.00
N ALA A 484 50.60 -9.10 30.95
CA ALA A 484 50.53 -8.85 32.37
C ALA A 484 51.96 -8.62 32.91
N VAL A 485 52.13 -7.64 33.80
CA VAL A 485 53.26 -7.58 34.75
C VAL A 485 52.77 -6.97 36.08
N SER A 486 53.25 -7.55 37.18
CA SER A 486 52.95 -7.23 38.57
C SER A 486 53.77 -6.05 39.15
N ALA A 487 53.12 -5.33 40.08
CA ALA A 487 53.60 -4.65 41.31
C ALA A 487 54.73 -3.58 41.33
N GLU A 488 54.42 -2.52 42.08
CA GLU A 488 55.25 -1.49 42.77
C GLU A 488 55.73 -0.22 42.04
N GLY A 489 55.57 0.93 42.73
CA GLY A 489 56.44 2.12 42.59
C GLY A 489 55.76 3.44 42.16
N VAL A 490 55.68 4.39 43.10
CA VAL A 490 55.25 5.80 42.94
C VAL A 490 56.21 6.59 42.01
N ASN A 491 55.71 7.39 41.05
CA ASN A 491 55.92 8.86 40.99
C ASN A 491 55.26 9.56 39.78
N GLU A 492 54.91 10.82 40.00
CA GLU A 492 54.25 11.80 39.12
C GLU A 492 55.00 12.11 37.81
N GLN A 493 54.27 12.29 36.69
CA GLN A 493 54.35 13.48 35.81
C GLN A 493 53.39 13.38 34.61
N GLU A 494 52.60 14.43 34.42
CA GLU A 494 51.60 14.66 33.38
C GLU A 494 52.21 14.82 31.97
N GLN A 495 51.64 14.16 30.95
CA GLN A 495 51.62 14.65 29.56
C GLN A 495 50.34 14.20 28.82
N HIS A 496 49.52 15.19 28.43
CA HIS A 496 48.44 15.16 27.41
C HIS A 496 48.93 14.60 26.05
N GLU A 497 48.15 14.07 25.09
CA GLU A 497 46.74 13.65 24.95
C GLU A 497 46.61 13.08 23.50
N ALA A 498 45.89 11.97 23.34
CA ALA A 498 45.14 11.65 22.12
C ALA A 498 43.84 10.95 22.56
N PRO A 499 42.65 11.32 22.04
CA PRO A 499 41.39 10.78 22.53
C PRO A 499 41.24 9.31 22.10
N ASP A 500 41.47 8.42 23.06
CA ASP A 500 41.38 6.97 22.93
C ASP A 500 39.93 6.50 22.69
N SER A 501 39.72 5.79 21.58
CA SER A 501 38.46 5.14 21.20
C SER A 501 38.05 3.98 22.14
N SER A 502 38.90 3.56 23.08
CA SER A 502 38.66 2.43 23.99
C SER A 502 37.59 2.67 25.07
N ARG A 503 37.21 3.92 25.35
CA ARG A 503 36.19 4.22 26.40
C ARG A 503 34.75 3.85 26.02
N LYS A 504 34.43 3.71 24.73
CA LYS A 504 33.06 3.38 24.27
C LYS A 504 32.71 1.88 24.37
N SER A 505 33.71 1.00 24.47
CA SER A 505 33.47 -0.45 24.47
C SER A 505 32.88 -0.99 25.78
N ARG A 506 33.04 -0.28 26.90
CA ARG A 506 32.58 -0.76 28.23
C ARG A 506 31.10 -0.58 28.56
N ARG A 507 30.31 0.06 27.67
CA ARG A 507 28.91 0.43 27.96
C ARG A 507 27.94 -0.76 28.01
N PHE A 508 28.29 -1.90 27.39
CA PHE A 508 27.42 -3.09 27.30
C PHE A 508 28.14 -4.39 27.69
N ASP A 509 29.14 -4.32 28.58
CA ASP A 509 29.99 -5.45 28.96
C ASP A 509 29.24 -6.65 29.56
N TYR A 510 28.04 -6.44 30.11
CA TYR A 510 27.23 -7.52 30.69
C TYR A 510 26.36 -8.22 29.62
N GLY A 511 26.32 -7.67 28.41
CA GLY A 511 25.59 -8.22 27.28
C GLY A 511 24.11 -7.83 27.23
N PRO A 512 23.36 -8.45 26.31
CA PRO A 512 21.99 -8.01 26.00
C PRO A 512 20.93 -8.46 27.01
N PHE A 513 21.18 -9.50 27.80
CA PHE A 513 20.19 -10.08 28.70
C PHE A 513 20.77 -10.58 30.02
N ALA A 514 19.89 -10.82 31.00
CA ALA A 514 20.14 -11.63 32.18
C ALA A 514 18.98 -12.60 32.44
N VAL A 515 19.28 -13.84 32.84
CA VAL A 515 18.29 -14.85 33.23
C VAL A 515 18.37 -15.06 34.73
N LEU A 516 17.25 -14.90 35.44
CA LEU A 516 17.19 -15.02 36.90
C LEU A 516 16.62 -16.39 37.28
N ASP A 517 17.35 -17.13 38.12
CA ASP A 517 16.96 -18.47 38.58
C ASP A 517 15.92 -18.47 39.71
N GLY A 518 15.85 -17.39 40.48
CA GLY A 518 15.02 -17.32 41.68
C GLY A 518 15.73 -17.80 42.95
N GLU A 519 17.06 -17.93 42.92
CA GLU A 519 17.89 -18.24 44.09
C GLU A 519 18.88 -17.10 44.38
N GLY A 520 18.67 -15.95 43.73
CA GLY A 520 19.49 -14.75 43.89
C GLY A 520 20.65 -14.65 42.89
N SER A 521 20.67 -15.48 41.83
CA SER A 521 21.67 -15.40 40.77
C SER A 521 21.05 -14.96 39.44
N ALA A 522 21.77 -14.09 38.73
CA ALA A 522 21.47 -13.65 37.39
C ALA A 522 22.57 -14.12 36.43
N TYR A 523 22.21 -14.96 35.46
CA TYR A 523 23.10 -15.53 34.45
C TYR A 523 23.10 -14.66 33.20
N LEU A 524 24.29 -14.33 32.70
CA LEU A 524 24.53 -13.34 31.65
C LEU A 524 25.00 -14.02 30.36
N ALA A 525 25.06 -13.23 29.29
CA ALA A 525 25.72 -13.66 28.05
C ALA A 525 27.17 -14.12 28.29
N GLY A 526 27.57 -15.19 27.60
CA GLY A 526 28.86 -15.87 27.81
C GLY A 526 28.93 -16.73 29.09
N GLY A 527 27.80 -17.03 29.74
CA GLY A 527 27.73 -17.96 30.89
C GLY A 527 28.22 -17.40 32.22
N ARG A 528 28.48 -16.08 32.30
CA ARG A 528 28.85 -15.40 33.55
C ARG A 528 27.64 -15.32 34.48
N SER A 529 27.86 -15.25 35.80
CA SER A 529 26.79 -15.05 36.78
C SER A 529 27.06 -13.86 37.70
N GLN A 530 26.01 -13.23 38.19
CA GLN A 530 26.06 -12.10 39.11
C GLN A 530 24.98 -12.26 40.18
N ALA A 531 25.30 -11.94 41.43
CA ALA A 531 24.29 -11.88 42.48
C ALA A 531 23.26 -10.77 42.21
N CYS A 532 21.97 -11.10 42.31
CA CYS A 532 20.86 -10.18 42.24
C CYS A 532 20.01 -10.32 43.51
N LYS A 533 19.96 -9.25 44.31
CA LYS A 533 19.20 -9.20 45.57
C LYS A 533 17.84 -8.51 45.45
N ALA A 534 17.45 -8.13 44.23
CA ALA A 534 16.19 -7.42 44.02
C ALA A 534 15.01 -8.33 44.34
N THR A 535 14.11 -7.85 45.20
CA THR A 535 12.90 -8.58 45.62
C THR A 535 11.64 -8.05 44.94
N THR A 536 11.75 -6.94 44.20
CA THR A 536 10.63 -6.35 43.44
C THR A 536 11.02 -6.12 41.97
N LEU A 537 10.03 -5.99 41.07
CA LEU A 537 10.28 -5.71 39.65
C LEU A 537 10.95 -4.35 39.44
N VAL A 538 10.62 -3.36 40.28
CA VAL A 538 11.22 -2.03 40.20
C VAL A 538 12.67 -2.06 40.63
N GLU A 539 13.00 -2.74 41.74
CA GLU A 539 14.39 -2.96 42.16
C GLU A 539 15.18 -3.72 41.09
N MET A 540 14.55 -4.70 40.45
CA MET A 540 15.17 -5.47 39.36
C MET A 540 15.48 -4.57 38.15
N ALA A 541 14.53 -3.73 37.76
CA ALA A 541 14.73 -2.77 36.67
C ALA A 541 15.85 -1.76 37.00
N GLN A 542 15.90 -1.29 38.24
CA GLN A 542 16.98 -0.42 38.72
C GLN A 542 18.33 -1.15 38.75
N TRP A 543 18.37 -2.40 39.20
CA TRP A 543 19.57 -3.25 39.21
C TRP A 543 20.13 -3.44 37.79
N ALA A 544 19.26 -3.67 36.81
CA ALA A 544 19.64 -3.82 35.42
C ALA A 544 20.18 -2.51 34.82
N LEU A 545 19.51 -1.39 35.08
CA LEU A 545 19.90 -0.08 34.55
C LEU A 545 21.15 0.52 35.22
N ALA A 546 21.50 0.08 36.43
CA ALA A 546 22.72 0.47 37.12
C ALA A 546 23.98 -0.25 36.58
N ARG A 547 23.82 -1.16 35.62
CA ARG A 547 24.87 -2.01 35.06
C ARG A 547 24.95 -1.84 33.54
N PRO A 548 26.09 -2.19 32.91
CA PRO A 548 26.28 -2.05 31.47
C PRO A 548 25.57 -3.19 30.72
N PHE A 549 24.24 -3.30 30.88
CA PHE A 549 23.38 -4.19 30.11
C PHE A 549 22.75 -3.48 28.92
N GLY A 550 22.45 -4.25 27.88
CA GLY A 550 21.73 -3.79 26.70
C GLY A 550 22.41 -4.22 25.40
N THR A 551 21.80 -3.83 24.28
CA THR A 551 22.38 -4.09 22.95
C THR A 551 22.82 -2.76 22.34
N PRO A 552 24.03 -2.68 21.76
CA PRO A 552 24.39 -1.51 20.98
C PRO A 552 23.41 -1.31 19.82
N ARG A 553 23.16 -0.06 19.46
CA ARG A 553 22.40 0.31 18.26
C ARG A 553 22.95 -0.41 17.01
N ALA A 554 22.05 -0.91 16.17
CA ALA A 554 22.44 -1.60 14.92
C ALA A 554 22.98 -0.62 13.86
N THR A 555 22.62 0.65 13.94
CA THR A 555 23.10 1.71 13.05
C THR A 555 23.43 2.98 13.86
N PRO A 556 24.29 3.90 13.38
CA PRO A 556 24.65 5.12 14.11
C PRO A 556 23.44 5.97 14.54
N TYR A 557 22.34 5.89 13.79
CA TYR A 557 21.14 6.69 13.98
C TYR A 557 20.04 5.98 14.78
N ALA A 558 20.19 4.69 15.07
CA ALA A 558 19.25 3.96 15.90
C ALA A 558 19.52 4.18 17.39
N ALA A 559 18.53 3.82 18.21
CA ALA A 559 18.65 3.86 19.66
C ALA A 559 19.25 2.55 20.19
N ASP A 560 20.09 2.65 21.22
CA ASP A 560 20.54 1.49 21.97
C ASP A 560 19.32 0.78 22.59
N ARG A 561 19.41 -0.54 22.75
CA ARG A 561 18.26 -1.34 23.15
C ARG A 561 18.22 -1.60 24.65
N ASP A 562 16.98 -1.63 25.13
CA ASP A 562 16.67 -1.94 26.52
C ASP A 562 17.23 -3.34 26.88
N PRO A 563 17.77 -3.50 28.08
CA PRO A 563 18.20 -4.80 28.56
C PRO A 563 16.99 -5.76 28.68
N LEU A 564 17.22 -7.03 28.37
CA LEU A 564 16.23 -8.10 28.53
C LEU A 564 16.48 -8.85 29.85
N ILE A 565 15.47 -8.90 30.71
CA ILE A 565 15.48 -9.69 31.93
C ILE A 565 14.52 -10.86 31.77
N VAL A 566 15.03 -12.07 31.90
CA VAL A 566 14.27 -13.32 31.76
C VAL A 566 14.05 -13.92 33.13
N LEU A 567 12.79 -14.21 33.46
CA LEU A 567 12.39 -14.76 34.75
C LEU A 567 12.10 -16.25 34.58
N MET A 568 12.90 -17.10 35.23
CA MET A 568 12.56 -18.51 35.45
C MET A 568 11.33 -18.59 36.38
N PRO A 569 10.57 -19.71 36.38
CA PRO A 569 9.34 -19.83 37.18
C PRO A 569 9.51 -19.43 38.66
N LYS A 570 10.53 -19.96 39.33
CA LYS A 570 10.85 -19.63 40.73
C LYS A 570 11.19 -18.15 40.95
N ALA A 571 11.85 -17.51 39.98
CA ALA A 571 12.12 -16.07 40.03
C ALA A 571 10.84 -15.24 39.89
N ALA A 572 9.88 -15.68 39.05
CA ALA A 572 8.60 -15.01 38.90
C ALA A 572 7.76 -15.12 40.18
N GLU A 573 7.73 -16.29 40.82
CA GLU A 573 7.03 -16.52 42.09
C GLU A 573 7.57 -15.63 43.22
N LEU A 574 8.90 -15.50 43.35
CA LEU A 574 9.52 -14.62 44.35
C LEU A 574 9.17 -13.14 44.16
N LEU A 575 8.88 -12.72 42.93
CA LEU A 575 8.45 -11.37 42.61
C LEU A 575 6.93 -11.17 42.80
N GLY A 576 6.22 -12.15 43.36
CA GLY A 576 4.79 -12.09 43.60
C GLY A 576 3.94 -12.21 42.33
N LEU A 577 4.49 -12.74 41.24
CA LEU A 577 3.72 -13.02 40.03
C LEU A 577 2.97 -14.36 40.20
N PRO A 578 1.70 -14.44 39.75
CA PRO A 578 0.98 -15.71 39.75
C PRO A 578 1.64 -16.73 38.80
N ALA A 579 1.49 -18.02 39.11
CA ALA A 579 2.04 -19.12 38.30
C ALA A 579 1.58 -19.03 36.83
N LEU A 580 0.30 -18.77 36.61
CA LEU A 580 -0.29 -18.49 35.30
C LEU A 580 -1.05 -17.16 35.33
N PRO A 581 -1.03 -16.39 34.22
CA PRO A 581 -1.82 -15.17 34.12
C PRO A 581 -3.31 -15.51 33.91
N ASP A 582 -4.18 -14.51 33.97
CA ASP A 582 -5.62 -14.70 33.71
C ASP A 582 -5.84 -15.40 32.35
N ALA A 583 -6.60 -16.49 32.35
CA ALA A 583 -6.72 -17.36 31.18
C ALA A 583 -7.34 -16.65 29.95
N ARG A 584 -8.19 -15.63 30.19
CA ARG A 584 -8.88 -14.88 29.12
C ARG A 584 -7.99 -13.80 28.52
N THR A 585 -7.31 -13.04 29.36
CA THR A 585 -6.51 -11.88 28.94
C THR A 585 -5.05 -12.21 28.71
N ARG A 586 -4.53 -13.30 29.29
CA ARG A 586 -3.12 -13.66 29.34
C ARG A 586 -2.24 -12.53 29.88
N ALA A 587 -2.78 -11.74 30.81
CA ALA A 587 -2.14 -10.62 31.47
C ALA A 587 -2.58 -10.53 32.94
N LEU A 588 -1.93 -9.68 33.72
CA LEU A 588 -2.43 -9.32 35.05
C LEU A 588 -3.72 -8.49 34.93
N PRO A 589 -4.69 -8.68 35.84
CA PRO A 589 -5.88 -7.84 35.88
C PRO A 589 -5.53 -6.40 36.26
N VAL A 590 -6.34 -5.45 35.81
CA VAL A 590 -6.23 -4.04 36.22
C VAL A 590 -6.47 -3.93 37.73
N GLY A 591 -5.65 -3.14 38.42
CA GLY A 591 -5.68 -3.01 39.89
C GLY A 591 -5.01 -4.15 40.65
N HIS A 592 -4.19 -4.98 39.98
CA HIS A 592 -3.35 -5.95 40.66
C HIS A 592 -2.29 -5.24 41.53
N PRO A 593 -2.03 -5.64 42.79
CA PRO A 593 -1.15 -4.93 43.72
C PRO A 593 0.25 -4.60 43.17
N LEU A 594 0.82 -5.52 42.38
CA LEU A 594 2.12 -5.34 41.72
C LEU A 594 2.11 -4.18 40.69
N LEU A 595 0.99 -3.92 40.02
CA LEU A 595 0.87 -2.78 39.10
C LEU A 595 0.79 -1.47 39.87
N ASP A 596 0.12 -1.47 41.02
CA ASP A 596 0.04 -0.33 41.93
C ASP A 596 1.43 -0.02 42.49
N GLU A 597 2.17 -1.04 42.95
CA GLU A 597 3.56 -0.89 43.43
C GLU A 597 4.49 -0.26 42.38
N ILE A 598 4.42 -0.74 41.13
CA ILE A 598 5.20 -0.15 40.02
C ILE A 598 4.83 1.32 39.82
N THR A 599 3.54 1.64 39.88
CA THR A 599 3.03 3.00 39.66
C THR A 599 3.42 3.93 40.81
N ASP A 600 3.30 3.48 42.05
CA ASP A 600 3.66 4.20 43.28
C ASP A 600 5.16 4.50 43.33
N ALA A 601 5.99 3.59 42.81
CA ALA A 601 7.43 3.80 42.64
C ALA A 601 7.78 4.79 41.50
N GLY A 602 6.78 5.34 40.79
CA GLY A 602 6.95 6.28 39.70
C GLY A 602 7.36 5.65 38.37
N TRP A 603 7.14 4.34 38.20
CA TRP A 603 7.36 3.59 36.96
C TRP A 603 6.03 3.29 36.27
N GLN A 604 6.10 2.86 35.02
CA GLN A 604 4.95 2.47 34.23
C GLN A 604 5.24 1.16 33.48
N THR A 605 4.18 0.46 33.13
CA THR A 605 4.23 -0.76 32.32
C THR A 605 3.75 -0.47 30.90
N THR A 606 3.89 -1.47 30.02
CA THR A 606 3.31 -1.40 28.67
C THR A 606 1.81 -1.15 28.80
N ARG A 607 1.22 -0.30 27.94
CA ARG A 607 -0.22 0.00 27.99
C ARG A 607 -0.94 -0.62 26.80
N ARG A 608 -2.21 -0.98 26.99
CA ARG A 608 -3.11 -1.43 25.92
C ARG A 608 -4.39 -0.60 25.98
N GLY A 609 -4.43 0.48 25.19
CA GLY A 609 -5.40 1.54 25.40
C GLY A 609 -4.95 2.41 26.59
N ASP A 610 -5.88 2.76 27.46
CA ASP A 610 -5.59 3.55 28.66
C ASP A 610 -5.14 2.67 29.85
N ASP A 611 -5.41 1.36 29.77
CA ASP A 611 -5.12 0.42 30.85
C ASP A 611 -3.67 -0.10 30.81
N PRO A 612 -3.06 -0.35 31.99
CA PRO A 612 -1.81 -1.11 32.11
C PRO A 612 -1.96 -2.52 31.52
N TRP A 613 -0.93 -2.96 30.80
CA TRP A 613 -0.88 -4.26 30.14
C TRP A 613 0.41 -5.00 30.52
N PHE A 614 0.28 -5.91 31.48
CA PHE A 614 1.39 -6.73 31.97
C PHE A 614 1.15 -8.19 31.58
N SER A 615 1.78 -8.60 30.48
CA SER A 615 1.66 -9.97 29.91
C SER A 615 3.02 -10.69 29.98
N SER A 616 3.20 -11.79 29.26
CA SER A 616 4.46 -12.56 29.24
C SER A 616 5.69 -11.77 28.78
N TRP A 617 5.51 -10.62 28.13
CA TRP A 617 6.57 -9.73 27.67
C TRP A 617 6.39 -8.28 28.15
N PRO A 618 6.35 -8.01 29.47
CA PRO A 618 6.10 -6.66 29.96
C PRO A 618 7.34 -5.80 29.79
N ARG A 619 7.15 -4.54 29.37
CA ARG A 619 8.16 -3.49 29.49
C ARG A 619 7.86 -2.63 30.69
N VAL A 620 8.84 -2.48 31.58
CA VAL A 620 8.79 -1.56 32.72
C VAL A 620 9.69 -0.37 32.41
N TYR A 621 9.15 0.84 32.51
CA TYR A 621 9.87 2.05 32.14
C TYR A 621 9.50 3.23 33.02
N GLN A 622 10.46 4.14 33.20
CA GLN A 622 10.22 5.41 33.87
C GLN A 622 9.96 6.48 32.80
N PRO A 623 8.81 7.18 32.82
CA PRO A 623 8.55 8.30 31.92
C PRO A 623 9.65 9.36 32.07
N MET A 624 10.15 9.89 30.95
CA MET A 624 11.18 10.93 31.01
C MET A 624 10.64 12.20 31.66
N LYS A 625 11.32 12.71 32.70
CA LYS A 625 11.00 13.98 33.37
C LYS A 625 12.07 15.02 33.05
N GLY A 626 11.68 16.21 32.55
CA GLY A 626 12.58 17.35 32.36
C GLY A 626 13.74 17.12 31.38
N ALA A 627 14.94 17.62 31.70
CA ALA A 627 16.15 17.57 30.87
C ALA A 627 16.88 16.20 30.84
N GLN A 628 16.22 15.13 31.29
CA GLN A 628 16.80 13.80 31.35
C GLN A 628 17.11 13.27 29.95
N ARG A 629 18.40 12.98 29.68
CA ARG A 629 18.89 12.60 28.33
C ARG A 629 18.79 11.10 28.03
N GLU A 630 18.65 10.25 29.04
CA GLU A 630 18.69 8.78 28.86
C GLU A 630 17.36 8.12 29.22
N ARG A 631 16.89 7.26 28.32
CA ARG A 631 15.68 6.45 28.47
C ARG A 631 15.92 5.35 29.51
N ARG A 632 15.06 5.27 30.52
CA ARG A 632 15.12 4.24 31.58
C ARG A 632 14.03 3.20 31.37
N SER A 633 14.34 2.13 30.66
CA SER A 633 13.40 1.03 30.43
C SER A 633 14.09 -0.33 30.41
N VAL A 634 13.37 -1.34 30.87
CA VAL A 634 13.81 -2.74 30.91
C VAL A 634 12.70 -3.61 30.32
N GLN A 635 13.09 -4.54 29.44
CA GLN A 635 12.19 -5.53 28.88
C GLN A 635 12.23 -6.78 29.74
N PHE A 636 11.08 -7.33 30.10
CA PHE A 636 10.99 -8.60 30.80
C PHE A 636 10.45 -9.70 29.88
N ALA A 637 10.82 -10.95 30.16
CA ALA A 637 10.25 -12.17 29.59
C ALA A 637 9.95 -13.18 30.71
N ILE A 638 8.68 -13.58 30.83
CA ILE A 638 8.20 -14.47 31.90
C ILE A 638 7.97 -15.86 31.31
N LEU A 639 8.86 -16.81 31.61
CA LEU A 639 8.87 -18.14 30.98
C LEU A 639 7.66 -18.98 31.37
N SER A 640 7.24 -18.91 32.64
CA SER A 640 6.03 -19.59 33.14
C SER A 640 4.74 -19.10 32.48
N TRP A 641 4.78 -17.96 31.78
CA TRP A 641 3.64 -17.43 31.00
C TRP A 641 3.82 -17.65 29.49
N GLY A 642 4.76 -18.50 29.09
CA GLY A 642 5.04 -18.90 27.71
C GLY A 642 5.94 -17.94 26.92
N ALA A 643 6.62 -16.98 27.55
CA ALA A 643 7.66 -16.21 26.87
C ALA A 643 8.78 -17.14 26.38
N LEU A 644 9.31 -16.90 25.18
CA LEU A 644 10.32 -17.74 24.52
C LEU A 644 9.89 -19.19 24.19
N SER A 645 8.62 -19.53 24.39
CA SER A 645 8.07 -20.85 24.01
C SER A 645 6.92 -20.75 23.01
N LYS A 646 6.20 -19.62 22.98
CA LYS A 646 5.06 -19.38 22.08
C LYS A 646 5.42 -18.36 20.99
N ASP A 647 4.49 -18.13 20.07
CA ASP A 647 4.59 -17.06 19.06
C ASP A 647 5.87 -17.09 18.19
N GLY A 648 6.28 -18.31 17.82
CA GLY A 648 7.43 -18.57 16.96
C GLY A 648 8.75 -18.80 17.70
N TRP A 649 8.72 -18.91 19.03
CA TRP A 649 9.89 -19.30 19.81
C TRP A 649 9.93 -20.82 20.07
N PRO A 650 11.12 -21.41 20.26
CA PRO A 650 11.29 -22.87 20.20
C PRO A 650 11.46 -23.55 21.57
N LEU A 651 11.46 -22.83 22.69
CA LEU A 651 11.72 -23.45 24.00
C LEU A 651 10.51 -24.30 24.43
N PRO A 652 10.72 -25.51 24.96
CA PRO A 652 9.64 -26.35 25.49
C PRO A 652 8.81 -25.63 26.56
N TYR A 653 7.50 -25.87 26.57
CA TYR A 653 6.55 -25.33 27.54
C TYR A 653 5.26 -26.16 27.50
N ASP A 654 4.72 -26.49 28.67
CA ASP A 654 3.43 -27.17 28.80
C ASP A 654 2.30 -26.16 29.06
N ASP A 655 1.31 -26.16 28.18
CA ASP A 655 0.16 -25.25 28.22
C ASP A 655 -0.83 -25.57 29.34
N GLU A 656 -0.91 -26.82 29.80
CA GLU A 656 -1.88 -27.26 30.80
C GLU A 656 -1.37 -27.12 32.22
N SER A 657 -0.11 -27.49 32.47
CA SER A 657 0.53 -27.38 33.78
C SER A 657 1.15 -26.00 34.03
N GLY A 658 1.52 -25.26 32.97
CA GLY A 658 2.35 -24.06 33.10
C GLY A 658 3.81 -24.36 33.44
N ASP A 659 4.19 -25.64 33.46
CA ASP A 659 5.52 -26.07 33.85
C ASP A 659 6.53 -25.77 32.73
N PHE A 660 7.62 -25.13 33.15
CA PHE A 660 8.78 -24.85 32.31
C PHE A 660 9.98 -25.59 32.90
N THR A 661 10.35 -26.70 32.27
CA THR A 661 11.35 -27.65 32.78
C THR A 661 12.75 -27.46 32.22
N VAL A 662 12.94 -26.47 31.34
CA VAL A 662 14.24 -26.21 30.71
C VAL A 662 15.22 -25.63 31.75
N PRO A 663 16.44 -26.18 31.89
CA PRO A 663 17.45 -25.64 32.79
C PRO A 663 17.85 -24.20 32.45
N VAL A 664 18.22 -23.42 33.46
CA VAL A 664 18.66 -22.01 33.28
C VAL A 664 19.84 -21.88 32.31
N THR A 665 20.76 -22.85 32.32
CA THR A 665 21.93 -22.89 31.43
C THR A 665 21.55 -22.98 29.97
N ASP A 666 20.50 -23.75 29.65
CA ASP A 666 20.06 -23.97 28.29
C ASP A 666 19.32 -22.74 27.76
N VAL A 667 18.55 -22.07 28.62
CA VAL A 667 17.93 -20.77 28.30
C VAL A 667 19.01 -19.72 28.01
N VAL A 668 20.05 -19.64 28.84
CA VAL A 668 21.18 -18.71 28.63
C VAL A 668 21.91 -19.03 27.33
N ALA A 669 22.23 -20.30 27.07
CA ALA A 669 22.91 -20.72 25.85
C ALA A 669 22.09 -20.39 24.60
N PHE A 670 20.77 -20.65 24.63
CA PHE A 670 19.86 -20.29 23.55
C PHE A 670 19.81 -18.78 23.30
N LEU A 671 19.65 -17.97 24.36
CA LEU A 671 19.57 -16.52 24.24
C LEU A 671 20.89 -15.90 23.77
N ASP A 672 22.02 -16.43 24.21
CA ASP A 672 23.34 -16.00 23.79
C ASP A 672 23.52 -16.27 22.29
N ALA A 673 23.30 -17.51 21.86
CA ALA A 673 23.43 -17.91 20.46
C ALA A 673 22.42 -17.18 19.55
N TYR A 674 21.16 -17.03 19.97
CA TYR A 674 20.14 -16.31 19.19
C TYR A 674 20.42 -14.81 19.14
N SER A 675 20.89 -14.17 20.21
CA SER A 675 21.19 -12.73 20.20
C SER A 675 22.33 -12.38 19.24
N HIS A 676 23.28 -13.31 19.02
CA HIS A 676 24.33 -13.17 18.01
C HIS A 676 23.82 -13.42 16.59
N ALA A 677 22.94 -14.41 16.37
CA ALA A 677 22.43 -14.76 15.04
C ALA A 677 21.30 -13.82 14.57
N GLY A 678 20.47 -13.35 15.47
CA GLY A 678 19.34 -12.48 15.19
C GLY A 678 19.50 -11.16 15.92
N THR A 679 18.63 -10.92 16.88
CA THR A 679 18.73 -9.77 17.76
C THR A 679 18.18 -10.19 19.12
N THR A 680 18.38 -9.40 20.16
CA THR A 680 17.78 -9.71 21.47
C THR A 680 16.26 -9.86 21.35
N PRO A 681 15.65 -10.92 21.89
CA PRO A 681 14.19 -11.04 21.89
C PRO A 681 13.53 -9.85 22.60
N VAL A 682 12.43 -9.33 22.04
CA VAL A 682 11.65 -8.25 22.69
C VAL A 682 10.19 -8.61 22.90
N SER A 683 9.68 -9.61 22.18
CA SER A 683 8.33 -10.13 22.26
C SER A 683 8.29 -11.40 21.38
N SER A 684 7.17 -11.71 20.73
CA SER A 684 7.10 -12.72 19.65
C SER A 684 8.24 -12.60 18.63
N ALA A 685 8.56 -13.69 17.93
CA ALA A 685 9.54 -13.65 16.83
C ALA A 685 9.17 -12.62 15.76
N ALA A 686 7.87 -12.40 15.55
CA ALA A 686 7.31 -11.41 14.63
C ALA A 686 7.63 -9.97 15.05
N ALA A 687 7.35 -9.62 16.31
CA ALA A 687 7.62 -8.29 16.87
C ALA A 687 9.13 -8.03 16.99
N THR A 688 9.91 -9.07 17.30
CA THR A 688 11.38 -9.01 17.31
C THR A 688 11.94 -8.71 15.92
N SER A 689 11.37 -9.34 14.88
CA SER A 689 11.71 -9.05 13.47
C SER A 689 11.37 -7.60 13.07
N GLN A 690 10.17 -7.12 13.44
CA GLN A 690 9.76 -5.73 13.21
C GLN A 690 10.68 -4.72 13.90
N GLU A 691 11.08 -5.00 15.14
CA GLU A 691 12.01 -4.13 15.87
C GLU A 691 13.39 -4.11 15.21
N LEU A 692 13.90 -5.26 14.75
CA LEU A 692 15.14 -5.32 13.98
C LEU A 692 15.07 -4.45 12.71
N MET A 693 13.95 -4.50 11.97
CA MET A 693 13.76 -3.63 10.81
C MET A 693 13.84 -2.13 11.16
N LYS A 694 13.27 -1.70 12.31
CA LYS A 694 13.36 -0.31 12.78
C LYS A 694 14.78 0.07 13.18
N GLN A 695 15.54 -0.85 13.75
CA GLN A 695 16.93 -0.62 14.15
C GLN A 695 17.86 -0.46 12.94
N LEU A 696 17.63 -1.25 11.90
CA LEU A 696 18.41 -1.21 10.65
C LEU A 696 18.00 -0.07 9.71
N ARG A 697 16.76 0.40 9.82
CA ARG A 697 16.19 1.52 9.07
C ARG A 697 15.35 2.42 10.00
N PRO A 698 16.00 3.17 10.92
CA PRO A 698 15.29 4.08 11.80
C PRO A 698 14.59 5.18 10.99
N ARG A 699 13.48 5.70 11.51
CA ARG A 699 12.66 6.70 10.79
C ARG A 699 13.43 8.00 10.59
N THR A 700 14.08 8.47 11.65
CA THR A 700 14.77 9.76 11.70
C THR A 700 16.22 9.60 12.14
N ARG A 701 17.03 10.61 11.83
CA ARG A 701 18.39 10.80 12.31
C ARG A 701 18.55 12.24 12.83
N PRO A 702 19.44 12.49 13.80
CA PRO A 702 19.83 13.86 14.10
C PRO A 702 20.53 14.48 12.89
N TRP A 703 20.19 15.73 12.56
CA TRP A 703 20.81 16.49 11.48
C TRP A 703 21.04 17.92 11.94
N ASN A 704 22.25 18.44 11.69
CA ASN A 704 22.57 19.83 11.96
C ASN A 704 22.16 20.67 10.75
N TYR A 705 21.17 21.55 10.93
CA TYR A 705 20.71 22.48 9.90
C TYR A 705 21.50 23.80 9.89
N ALA A 706 22.39 24.01 10.85
CA ALA A 706 23.22 25.20 10.93
C ALA A 706 24.25 25.24 9.79
N GLN A 707 24.47 26.43 9.23
CA GLN A 707 25.53 26.66 8.25
C GLN A 707 26.91 26.57 8.94
N PRO A 708 28.00 26.30 8.20
CA PRO A 708 29.34 26.32 8.76
C PRO A 708 29.65 27.67 9.44
N GLY A 709 29.92 27.64 10.76
CA GLY A 709 30.22 28.84 11.57
C GLY A 709 29.06 29.28 12.49
N GLU A 710 27.86 28.74 12.32
CA GLU A 710 26.71 28.98 13.21
C GLU A 710 26.68 27.98 14.38
N GLN A 711 25.92 28.33 15.43
CA GLN A 711 25.66 27.41 16.53
C GLN A 711 24.93 26.15 16.02
N PRO A 712 25.27 24.94 16.52
CA PRO A 712 24.62 23.71 16.05
C PRO A 712 23.10 23.72 16.26
N ASP A 713 22.33 23.65 15.17
CA ASP A 713 20.88 23.45 15.14
C ASP A 713 20.57 21.99 14.81
N VAL A 714 20.68 21.12 15.82
CA VAL A 714 20.48 19.68 15.67
C VAL A 714 18.99 19.34 15.83
N ARG A 715 18.30 19.08 14.71
CA ARG A 715 16.90 18.64 14.67
C ARG A 715 16.74 17.29 13.96
N PRO A 716 15.64 16.56 14.19
CA PRO A 716 15.37 15.32 13.46
C PRO A 716 15.25 15.56 11.95
N ALA A 717 15.87 14.69 11.15
CA ALA A 717 15.71 14.62 9.70
C ALA A 717 15.35 13.20 9.27
N TRP A 718 14.66 13.06 8.14
CA TRP A 718 14.26 11.75 7.62
C TRP A 718 15.46 10.91 7.15
N VAL A 719 15.43 9.62 7.47
CA VAL A 719 16.37 8.65 6.90
C VAL A 719 15.84 8.21 5.54
N LYS A 720 16.66 8.36 4.49
CA LYS A 720 16.33 7.90 3.14
C LYS A 720 16.13 6.38 3.15
N GLY A 721 15.06 5.91 2.50
CA GLY A 721 14.81 4.48 2.39
C GLY A 721 14.13 3.83 3.63
N ALA A 722 13.67 4.64 4.59
CA ALA A 722 12.93 4.17 5.77
C ALA A 722 11.40 4.33 5.58
N LEU A 723 10.62 3.66 6.43
CA LEU A 723 9.18 3.86 6.56
C LEU A 723 8.92 4.92 7.64
N HIS A 724 8.54 6.13 7.23
CA HIS A 724 8.46 7.29 8.13
C HIS A 724 7.17 7.31 8.96
N ALA A 725 6.04 7.01 8.33
CA ALA A 725 4.72 7.13 8.94
C ALA A 725 3.78 6.01 8.47
N ALA A 726 2.71 5.78 9.24
CA ALA A 726 1.60 4.96 8.79
C ALA A 726 0.90 5.68 7.63
N VAL A 727 0.53 4.91 6.61
CA VAL A 727 -0.14 5.42 5.41
C VAL A 727 -1.27 4.46 5.07
N ASP A 728 -2.37 5.00 4.57
CA ASP A 728 -3.43 4.17 4.02
C ASP A 728 -2.91 3.44 2.77
N PRO A 729 -3.12 2.12 2.66
CA PRO A 729 -2.79 1.35 1.45
C PRO A 729 -3.81 1.62 0.34
N ALA A 730 -3.56 1.09 -0.86
CA ALA A 730 -4.54 1.18 -1.93
C ALA A 730 -5.77 0.31 -1.61
N PRO A 731 -6.99 0.69 -2.03
CA PRO A 731 -8.21 -0.09 -1.77
C PRO A 731 -8.15 -1.54 -2.26
N CYS A 732 -7.42 -1.81 -3.34
CA CYS A 732 -7.23 -3.18 -3.82
C CYS A 732 -6.29 -4.01 -2.93
N GLU A 733 -5.37 -3.39 -2.17
CA GLU A 733 -4.35 -4.08 -1.38
C GLU A 733 -4.85 -4.56 -0.01
N VAL A 734 -5.99 -4.06 0.46
CA VAL A 734 -6.47 -4.31 1.82
C VAL A 734 -7.19 -5.65 1.97
N PRO A 735 -7.02 -6.34 3.11
CA PRO A 735 -7.79 -7.55 3.40
C PRO A 735 -9.27 -7.22 3.67
N PRO A 736 -10.20 -8.20 3.59
CA PRO A 736 -11.64 -7.97 3.75
C PRO A 736 -12.05 -7.30 5.06
N GLU A 737 -11.36 -7.58 6.16
CA GLU A 737 -11.61 -7.00 7.47
C GLU A 737 -11.18 -5.53 7.62
N HIS A 738 -10.49 -4.94 6.64
CA HIS A 738 -9.99 -3.57 6.73
C HIS A 738 -11.14 -2.54 6.62
N PRO A 739 -11.03 -1.36 7.28
CA PRO A 739 -11.98 -0.26 7.10
C PRO A 739 -12.24 0.11 5.63
N LEU A 740 -11.17 0.27 4.84
CA LEU A 740 -11.25 0.57 3.38
C LEU A 740 -11.88 -0.55 2.53
N ALA A 741 -12.10 -1.74 3.07
CA ALA A 741 -12.77 -2.83 2.37
C ALA A 741 -14.27 -2.90 2.64
N ARG A 742 -14.83 -1.98 3.44
CA ARG A 742 -16.24 -1.97 3.86
C ARG A 742 -17.21 -2.02 2.68
N ASP A 743 -16.94 -1.26 1.62
CA ASP A 743 -17.82 -1.16 0.45
C ASP A 743 -17.46 -2.16 -0.66
N ARG A 744 -16.48 -3.03 -0.43
CA ARG A 744 -16.03 -4.02 -1.42
C ARG A 744 -16.92 -5.27 -1.35
N THR A 745 -17.83 -5.40 -2.31
CA THR A 745 -18.75 -6.54 -2.43
C THR A 745 -18.18 -7.70 -3.26
N ASP A 746 -17.24 -7.42 -4.18
CA ASP A 746 -16.60 -8.43 -5.02
C ASP A 746 -15.15 -8.72 -4.56
N PRO A 747 -14.83 -9.95 -4.13
CA PRO A 747 -13.47 -10.37 -3.78
C PRO A 747 -12.46 -10.24 -4.94
N SER A 748 -12.89 -10.28 -6.20
CA SER A 748 -12.01 -10.15 -7.37
C SER A 748 -11.36 -8.76 -7.48
N GLN A 749 -11.95 -7.76 -6.82
CA GLN A 749 -11.42 -6.40 -6.73
C GLN A 749 -10.24 -6.27 -5.75
N ALA A 750 -9.90 -7.35 -5.02
CA ALA A 750 -8.74 -7.40 -4.15
C ALA A 750 -7.50 -7.94 -4.88
N LEU A 751 -6.34 -7.34 -4.61
CA LEU A 751 -5.03 -7.88 -4.95
C LEU A 751 -4.82 -9.20 -4.19
N ASN A 752 -4.79 -10.31 -4.92
CA ASN A 752 -4.68 -11.65 -4.35
C ASN A 752 -3.25 -12.22 -4.47
N GLU A 753 -2.29 -11.53 -3.85
CA GLU A 753 -0.88 -11.94 -3.78
C GLU A 753 -0.63 -12.79 -2.51
N GLU A 754 -0.95 -14.07 -2.60
CA GLU A 754 -0.72 -15.08 -1.56
C GLU A 754 0.22 -16.20 -2.00
N ALA A 755 0.78 -16.88 -1.01
CA ALA A 755 1.62 -18.06 -1.20
C ALA A 755 0.86 -19.15 -1.97
N TRP A 756 1.56 -19.91 -2.80
CA TRP A 756 0.94 -21.02 -3.51
C TRP A 756 0.41 -22.10 -2.58
N SER A 757 -0.79 -22.59 -2.90
CA SER A 757 -1.34 -23.86 -2.44
C SER A 757 -2.02 -24.53 -3.63
N TRP A 758 -1.29 -25.40 -4.32
CA TRP A 758 -1.73 -26.06 -5.54
C TRP A 758 -1.28 -27.52 -5.56
N TRP A 759 -2.09 -28.40 -6.13
CA TRP A 759 -1.74 -29.80 -6.37
C TRP A 759 -2.58 -30.37 -7.52
N ARG A 760 -2.15 -31.52 -8.04
CA ARG A 760 -2.88 -32.27 -9.10
C ARG A 760 -2.76 -33.78 -8.91
N MET A 761 -3.60 -34.53 -9.62
CA MET A 761 -3.43 -35.97 -9.71
C MET A 761 -2.24 -36.34 -10.59
N PRO A 762 -1.47 -37.39 -10.23
CA PRO A 762 -0.35 -37.87 -11.03
C PRO A 762 -0.86 -38.65 -12.25
N THR A 763 -0.12 -38.53 -13.36
CA THR A 763 -0.32 -39.33 -14.57
C THR A 763 0.08 -40.79 -14.34
N ASN A 764 -0.30 -41.70 -15.25
CA ASN A 764 0.09 -43.11 -15.15
C ASN A 764 1.62 -43.32 -15.16
N ALA A 765 2.35 -42.52 -15.94
CA ALA A 765 3.81 -42.56 -15.98
C ALA A 765 4.42 -42.10 -14.65
N GLU A 766 3.89 -41.03 -14.05
CA GLU A 766 4.34 -40.54 -12.74
C GLU A 766 4.01 -41.53 -11.62
N ARG A 767 2.84 -42.19 -11.67
CA ARG A 767 2.47 -43.23 -10.71
C ARG A 767 3.44 -44.42 -10.74
N ALA A 768 3.94 -44.78 -11.92
CA ALA A 768 4.89 -45.87 -12.08
C ALA A 768 6.27 -45.59 -11.45
N LEU A 769 6.59 -44.34 -11.11
CA LEU A 769 7.84 -43.98 -10.44
C LEU A 769 7.85 -44.39 -8.95
N GLY A 770 6.69 -44.64 -8.35
CA GLY A 770 6.57 -45.23 -7.01
C GLY A 770 6.85 -44.30 -5.83
N ASN A 771 7.72 -43.28 -5.96
CA ASN A 771 8.04 -42.34 -4.90
C ASN A 771 7.66 -40.89 -5.23
N VAL A 772 7.55 -40.07 -4.18
CA VAL A 772 7.49 -38.61 -4.28
C VAL A 772 8.58 -37.99 -3.42
N VAL A 773 9.32 -37.05 -4.01
CA VAL A 773 10.42 -36.32 -3.37
C VAL A 773 10.08 -34.84 -3.32
N THR A 774 10.55 -34.14 -2.29
CA THR A 774 10.22 -32.73 -2.09
C THR A 774 11.47 -31.88 -1.92
N VAL A 775 11.48 -30.76 -2.65
CA VAL A 775 12.46 -29.68 -2.47
C VAL A 775 11.82 -28.56 -1.64
N ASP A 776 12.44 -28.21 -0.53
CA ASP A 776 12.02 -27.11 0.36
C ASP A 776 12.92 -25.90 0.18
N VAL A 777 12.35 -24.79 -0.28
CA VAL A 777 13.07 -23.54 -0.54
C VAL A 777 13.32 -22.83 0.80
N SER A 778 14.56 -22.87 1.27
CA SER A 778 14.98 -22.25 2.53
C SER A 778 14.59 -20.77 2.56
N CYS A 779 13.78 -20.36 3.55
CA CYS A 779 13.37 -18.98 3.79
C CYS A 779 12.90 -18.24 2.51
N ALA A 780 12.03 -18.86 1.71
CA ALA A 780 11.61 -18.36 0.39
C ALA A 780 11.17 -16.88 0.36
N PHE A 781 10.41 -16.42 1.37
CA PHE A 781 10.01 -15.01 1.48
C PHE A 781 11.13 -14.09 1.95
N GLY A 782 12.08 -14.59 2.76
CA GLY A 782 13.31 -13.87 3.07
C GLY A 782 14.11 -13.59 1.80
N ALA A 783 14.33 -14.62 0.98
CA ALA A 783 14.97 -14.46 -0.33
C ALA A 783 14.18 -13.52 -1.26
N GLY A 784 12.85 -13.57 -1.21
CA GLY A 784 11.95 -12.65 -1.91
C GLY A 784 12.00 -11.20 -1.41
N ALA A 785 12.52 -10.94 -0.21
CA ALA A 785 12.70 -9.59 0.33
C ALA A 785 14.04 -8.95 -0.08
N ASN A 786 15.05 -9.77 -0.36
CA ASN A 786 16.40 -9.31 -0.68
C ASN A 786 16.42 -8.43 -1.95
N ARG A 787 16.82 -7.16 -1.83
CA ARG A 787 16.85 -6.17 -2.94
C ARG A 787 15.49 -5.92 -3.61
N THR A 788 14.39 -6.20 -2.92
CA THR A 788 13.05 -5.90 -3.43
C THR A 788 12.79 -4.42 -3.24
N THR A 789 12.65 -3.71 -4.37
CA THR A 789 12.21 -2.32 -4.37
C THR A 789 10.72 -2.27 -4.01
N VAL A 790 10.40 -1.58 -2.93
CA VAL A 790 9.05 -1.38 -2.43
C VAL A 790 8.74 0.09 -2.28
N GLY A 791 7.46 0.45 -2.29
CA GLY A 791 7.04 1.81 -2.00
C GLY A 791 7.26 2.19 -0.54
N LEU A 792 7.66 3.43 -0.29
CA LEU A 792 7.92 3.98 1.04
C LEU A 792 7.00 5.18 1.36
N CYS A 793 6.28 5.68 0.36
CA CYS A 793 5.23 6.70 0.49
C CYS A 793 3.82 6.09 0.46
N ALA A 794 2.81 6.95 0.61
CA ALA A 794 1.42 6.64 0.32
C ALA A 794 1.23 6.28 -1.18
N PRO A 795 0.20 5.48 -1.52
CA PRO A 795 -0.09 5.12 -2.90
C PRO A 795 -0.69 6.32 -3.66
N TYR A 796 -0.44 6.35 -4.97
CA TYR A 796 -1.00 7.32 -5.92
C TYR A 796 -1.81 6.56 -6.97
N HIS A 797 -3.06 6.95 -7.18
CA HIS A 797 -3.91 6.35 -8.19
C HIS A 797 -3.62 6.97 -9.56
N LEU A 798 -3.42 6.12 -10.55
CA LEU A 798 -3.33 6.49 -11.95
C LEU A 798 -4.43 5.73 -12.70
N PRO A 799 -5.44 6.42 -13.25
CA PRO A 799 -6.50 5.76 -14.01
C PRO A 799 -5.97 5.15 -15.31
N GLU A 800 -4.98 5.79 -15.92
CA GLU A 800 -4.29 5.31 -17.12
C GLU A 800 -2.78 5.50 -16.99
N ALA A 801 -2.04 4.40 -16.91
CA ALA A 801 -0.59 4.39 -16.77
C ALA A 801 0.05 3.36 -17.70
N ARG A 802 1.16 3.74 -18.32
CA ARG A 802 2.04 2.77 -18.97
C ARG A 802 2.76 1.95 -17.90
N PHE A 803 2.79 0.64 -18.08
CA PHE A 803 3.49 -0.25 -17.15
C PHE A 803 4.99 0.06 -17.08
N ASP A 804 5.50 0.25 -15.85
CA ASP A 804 6.93 0.35 -15.55
C ASP A 804 7.34 -0.69 -14.50
N LYS A 805 8.22 -1.62 -14.90
CA LYS A 805 8.75 -2.66 -14.01
C LYS A 805 9.56 -2.14 -12.83
N LYS A 806 10.04 -0.88 -12.87
CA LYS A 806 10.78 -0.22 -11.78
C LYS A 806 9.88 0.55 -10.83
N LEU A 807 8.60 0.75 -11.17
CA LEU A 807 7.65 1.50 -10.37
C LEU A 807 6.86 0.53 -9.48
N PRO A 808 7.13 0.48 -8.16
CA PRO A 808 6.40 -0.42 -7.29
C PRO A 808 4.94 0.02 -7.15
N GLY A 809 4.04 -0.93 -7.36
CA GLY A 809 2.61 -0.69 -7.33
C GLY A 809 1.77 -1.92 -7.64
N SER A 810 0.47 -1.70 -7.58
CA SER A 810 -0.59 -2.65 -7.91
C SER A 810 -1.24 -2.21 -9.22
N TRP A 811 -1.35 -3.12 -10.19
CA TRP A 811 -1.76 -2.84 -11.56
C TRP A 811 -2.99 -3.68 -11.89
N TYR A 812 -3.99 -3.06 -12.51
CA TYR A 812 -5.19 -3.75 -12.97
C TYR A 812 -5.02 -4.17 -14.43
N ASP A 813 -5.06 -5.47 -14.69
CA ASP A 813 -4.82 -6.04 -16.01
C ASP A 813 -5.55 -7.38 -16.17
N ASP A 814 -5.73 -7.86 -17.40
CA ASP A 814 -6.29 -9.19 -17.70
C ASP A 814 -5.19 -10.18 -18.11
N LEU A 815 -4.80 -11.01 -17.14
CA LEU A 815 -3.81 -12.07 -17.35
C LEU A 815 -4.42 -13.43 -17.72
N SER A 816 -5.74 -13.51 -17.94
CA SER A 816 -6.43 -14.76 -18.30
C SER A 816 -5.94 -15.38 -19.61
N GLN A 817 -5.39 -14.55 -20.49
CA GLN A 817 -4.88 -14.95 -21.81
C GLN A 817 -3.43 -15.45 -21.79
N VAL A 818 -2.73 -15.28 -20.66
CA VAL A 818 -1.32 -15.70 -20.54
C VAL A 818 -1.25 -17.22 -20.46
N ARG A 819 -0.61 -17.84 -21.45
CA ARG A 819 -0.50 -19.30 -21.55
C ARG A 819 0.64 -19.83 -20.68
N ILE A 820 0.32 -20.80 -19.83
CA ILE A 820 1.28 -21.54 -19.01
C ILE A 820 1.39 -22.98 -19.55
N PRO A 821 2.58 -23.61 -19.56
CA PRO A 821 2.71 -25.00 -19.98
C PRO A 821 1.79 -25.95 -19.20
N LYS A 822 1.28 -26.97 -19.89
CA LYS A 822 0.32 -27.92 -19.31
C LYS A 822 0.93 -28.64 -18.10
N GLY A 823 0.17 -28.74 -17.01
CA GLY A 823 0.58 -29.44 -15.80
C GLY A 823 1.31 -28.57 -14.78
N LEU A 824 1.64 -27.31 -15.11
CA LEU A 824 2.21 -26.35 -14.18
C LEU A 824 1.14 -25.48 -13.50
N PRO A 825 1.37 -25.05 -12.26
CA PRO A 825 0.52 -24.04 -11.62
C PRO A 825 0.67 -22.69 -12.29
N ASN A 826 -0.45 -21.97 -12.43
CA ASN A 826 -0.41 -20.58 -12.85
C ASN A 826 0.28 -19.69 -11.79
N PRO A 827 1.27 -18.86 -12.17
CA PRO A 827 2.01 -18.01 -11.23
C PRO A 827 1.24 -16.79 -10.72
N PHE A 828 0.11 -16.45 -11.34
CA PHE A 828 -0.64 -15.23 -11.03
C PHE A 828 -1.72 -15.45 -9.98
N THR A 829 -2.10 -16.69 -9.69
CA THR A 829 -3.07 -17.01 -8.64
C THR A 829 -2.45 -17.88 -7.54
N PRO A 830 -2.89 -17.72 -6.28
CA PRO A 830 -2.40 -18.56 -5.16
C PRO A 830 -2.80 -20.03 -5.28
N ASP A 831 -3.93 -20.32 -5.92
CA ASP A 831 -4.43 -21.68 -6.11
C ASP A 831 -3.90 -22.34 -7.38
N GLY A 832 -3.02 -21.67 -8.13
CA GLY A 832 -2.41 -22.17 -9.36
C GLY A 832 -3.35 -22.35 -10.54
N LYS A 833 -4.60 -21.88 -10.45
CA LYS A 833 -5.57 -21.91 -11.58
C LYS A 833 -5.38 -20.72 -12.51
N THR A 834 -5.82 -20.85 -13.75
CA THR A 834 -5.80 -19.72 -14.69
C THR A 834 -6.74 -18.61 -14.20
N PRO A 835 -6.31 -17.32 -14.21
CA PRO A 835 -7.20 -16.20 -13.95
C PRO A 835 -8.43 -16.25 -14.87
N THR A 836 -9.60 -15.94 -14.33
CA THR A 836 -10.88 -15.98 -15.07
C THR A 836 -11.25 -14.66 -15.74
N GLY A 837 -10.43 -13.61 -15.57
CA GLY A 837 -10.67 -12.28 -16.12
C GLY A 837 -9.70 -11.24 -15.53
N PRO A 838 -10.02 -9.95 -15.67
CA PRO A 838 -9.20 -8.86 -15.16
C PRO A 838 -9.13 -8.86 -13.64
N GLY A 839 -7.98 -8.45 -13.11
CA GLY A 839 -7.72 -8.41 -11.67
C GLY A 839 -6.54 -7.52 -11.32
N TRP A 840 -6.34 -7.31 -10.02
CA TRP A 840 -5.20 -6.58 -9.51
C TRP A 840 -4.00 -7.51 -9.33
N TYR A 841 -2.85 -7.10 -9.86
CA TYR A 841 -1.59 -7.83 -9.80
C TYR A 841 -0.46 -6.91 -9.33
N GLU A 842 0.52 -7.47 -8.63
CA GLU A 842 1.70 -6.70 -8.26
C GLU A 842 2.61 -6.49 -9.48
N THR A 843 3.40 -5.41 -9.45
CA THR A 843 4.33 -5.02 -10.53
C THR A 843 5.15 -6.19 -11.09
N ARG A 844 5.63 -7.11 -10.25
CA ARG A 844 6.46 -8.26 -10.65
C ARG A 844 5.65 -9.35 -11.32
N SER A 845 4.38 -9.50 -10.95
CA SER A 845 3.45 -10.42 -11.61
C SER A 845 3.20 -9.96 -13.05
N ILE A 846 2.91 -8.67 -13.27
CA ILE A 846 2.82 -8.10 -14.63
C ILE A 846 4.14 -8.21 -15.39
N GLY A 847 5.26 -7.85 -14.74
CA GLY A 847 6.58 -7.98 -15.33
C GLY A 847 6.90 -9.41 -15.79
N TYR A 848 6.45 -10.40 -15.02
CA TYR A 848 6.61 -11.81 -15.39
C TYR A 848 5.65 -12.25 -16.49
N ALA A 849 4.41 -11.75 -16.50
CA ALA A 849 3.50 -11.97 -17.62
C ALA A 849 4.09 -11.49 -18.96
N ILE A 850 4.79 -10.34 -18.96
CA ILE A 850 5.47 -9.82 -20.16
C ILE A 850 6.56 -10.78 -20.65
N GLU A 851 7.34 -11.36 -19.73
CA GLU A 851 8.33 -12.40 -20.05
C GLU A 851 7.68 -13.63 -20.70
N LEU A 852 6.45 -13.95 -20.31
CA LEU A 852 5.63 -15.03 -20.87
C LEU A 852 4.84 -14.62 -22.13
N GLY A 853 5.11 -13.44 -22.69
CA GLY A 853 4.53 -12.98 -23.95
C GLY A 853 3.35 -12.00 -23.82
N HIS A 854 2.95 -11.63 -22.61
CA HIS A 854 1.91 -10.61 -22.39
C HIS A 854 2.35 -9.24 -22.93
N ARG A 855 1.37 -8.41 -23.32
CA ARG A 855 1.58 -7.06 -23.82
C ARG A 855 0.60 -6.12 -23.12
N PRO A 856 0.99 -5.50 -22.01
CA PRO A 856 0.11 -4.58 -21.30
C PRO A 856 -0.13 -3.32 -22.14
N GLY A 857 -1.38 -2.86 -22.16
CA GLY A 857 -1.76 -1.56 -22.72
C GLY A 857 -1.53 -0.42 -21.72
N LEU A 858 -2.41 0.58 -21.76
CA LEU A 858 -2.58 1.49 -20.62
C LEU A 858 -3.37 0.77 -19.54
N LEU A 859 -2.87 0.82 -18.32
CA LEU A 859 -3.42 0.10 -17.17
C LEU A 859 -3.82 1.10 -16.08
N GLN A 860 -4.89 0.78 -15.36
CA GLN A 860 -5.16 1.43 -14.09
C GLN A 860 -4.14 0.93 -13.05
N ALA A 861 -3.59 1.83 -12.24
CA ALA A 861 -2.53 1.48 -11.29
C ALA A 861 -2.61 2.28 -9.99
N TRP A 862 -2.19 1.65 -8.89
CA TRP A 862 -1.84 2.31 -7.64
C TRP A 862 -0.33 2.20 -7.43
N VAL A 863 0.38 3.31 -7.53
CA VAL A 863 1.85 3.33 -7.61
C VAL A 863 2.48 4.10 -6.45
N ARG A 864 3.74 3.80 -6.15
CA ARG A 864 4.53 4.47 -5.11
C ARG A 864 5.85 4.97 -5.71
N PRO A 865 5.83 6.13 -6.38
CA PRO A 865 6.95 6.62 -7.16
C PRO A 865 8.07 7.20 -6.27
N SER A 866 9.30 7.22 -6.78
CA SER A 866 10.33 8.13 -6.32
C SER A 866 10.00 9.56 -6.76
N ALA A 867 10.69 10.58 -6.21
CA ALA A 867 10.48 11.96 -6.66
C ALA A 867 10.76 12.14 -8.16
N GLU A 868 11.79 11.47 -8.68
CA GLU A 868 12.14 11.46 -10.11
C GLU A 868 11.04 10.80 -10.95
N GLN A 869 10.52 9.64 -10.51
CA GLN A 869 9.44 8.96 -11.21
C GLN A 869 8.14 9.76 -11.17
N ALA A 870 7.84 10.42 -10.04
CA ALA A 870 6.67 11.25 -9.90
C ALA A 870 6.71 12.44 -10.86
N ALA A 871 7.87 13.10 -11.00
CA ALA A 871 8.07 14.17 -11.96
C ALA A 871 7.84 13.70 -13.41
N VAL A 872 8.40 12.54 -13.78
CA VAL A 872 8.19 11.94 -15.12
C VAL A 872 6.73 11.58 -15.38
N LEU A 873 6.01 11.13 -14.35
CA LEU A 873 4.61 10.73 -14.44
C LEU A 873 3.62 11.89 -14.25
N GLY A 874 4.10 13.11 -13.95
CA GLY A 874 3.25 14.26 -13.67
C GLY A 874 2.42 14.12 -12.39
N ILE A 875 2.89 13.33 -11.42
CA ILE A 875 2.17 13.07 -10.17
C ILE A 875 2.40 14.23 -9.20
N ALA A 876 1.33 14.93 -8.82
CA ALA A 876 1.37 15.94 -7.78
C ALA A 876 1.60 15.29 -6.40
N PRO A 877 2.44 15.87 -5.53
CA PRO A 877 2.66 15.32 -4.19
C PRO A 877 1.39 15.41 -3.35
N HIS A 878 1.14 14.38 -2.53
CA HIS A 878 0.14 14.45 -1.48
C HIS A 878 0.41 15.62 -0.51
N PRO A 879 -0.62 16.18 0.14
CA PRO A 879 -0.45 17.19 1.18
C PRO A 879 0.57 16.77 2.24
N PRO A 880 1.35 17.71 2.80
CA PRO A 880 2.39 17.39 3.77
C PRO A 880 1.81 16.70 4.99
N MET A 881 2.23 15.45 5.19
CA MET A 881 1.75 14.64 6.31
C MET A 881 2.62 14.92 7.54
N LEU A 882 2.00 15.38 8.62
CA LEU A 882 2.66 15.69 9.90
C LEU A 882 2.50 14.51 10.87
N ILE A 883 3.55 14.23 11.65
CA ILE A 883 3.51 13.20 12.70
C ILE A 883 3.36 13.88 14.05
N ASP A 884 2.37 13.45 14.84
CA ASP A 884 2.10 13.97 16.18
C ASP A 884 2.06 15.52 16.23
N PRO A 885 1.23 16.18 15.39
CA PRO A 885 1.09 17.63 15.45
C PRO A 885 0.48 18.04 16.80
N ASP A 886 0.96 19.15 17.37
CA ASP A 886 0.33 19.78 18.53
C ASP A 886 -0.98 20.50 18.14
N GLU A 887 -1.66 21.09 19.13
CA GLU A 887 -2.95 21.79 18.93
C GLU A 887 -2.84 22.97 17.94
N ASP A 888 -1.64 23.53 17.77
CA ASP A 888 -1.33 24.63 16.85
C ASP A 888 -0.92 24.13 15.45
N GLY A 889 -0.82 22.80 15.25
CA GLY A 889 -0.44 22.17 13.99
C GLY A 889 1.07 22.12 13.75
N HIS A 890 1.90 22.39 14.75
CA HIS A 890 3.34 22.21 14.69
C HIS A 890 3.72 20.76 15.00
N SER A 891 4.64 20.20 14.23
CA SER A 891 5.20 18.87 14.48
C SER A 891 6.65 18.96 14.93
N LYS A 892 7.02 18.12 15.91
CA LYS A 892 8.41 17.91 16.32
C LYS A 892 9.27 17.32 15.18
N TYR A 893 8.63 16.73 14.19
CA TYR A 893 9.27 16.12 13.02
C TYR A 893 9.05 16.99 11.79
N PRO A 894 10.01 17.01 10.83
CA PRO A 894 9.75 17.62 9.53
C PRO A 894 8.59 16.92 8.82
N PRO A 895 7.89 17.55 7.86
CA PRO A 895 6.83 16.88 7.09
C PRO A 895 7.35 15.61 6.40
N VAL A 896 6.55 14.55 6.39
CA VAL A 896 6.91 13.28 5.75
C VAL A 896 7.12 13.50 4.24
N PRO A 897 8.17 12.94 3.61
CA PRO A 897 8.37 13.08 2.18
C PRO A 897 7.19 12.49 1.39
N PRO A 898 6.63 13.19 0.40
CA PRO A 898 5.43 12.74 -0.32
C PRO A 898 5.72 11.58 -1.27
N PHE A 899 6.98 11.39 -1.67
CA PHE A 899 7.44 10.36 -2.58
C PHE A 899 8.56 9.53 -1.97
N GLY A 900 8.66 8.28 -2.39
CA GLY A 900 9.74 7.42 -1.98
C GLY A 900 9.49 5.96 -2.31
N ASN A 901 10.51 5.31 -2.85
CA ASN A 901 10.60 3.87 -2.93
C ASN A 901 12.07 3.42 -2.75
N GLY A 902 12.28 2.14 -2.47
CA GLY A 902 13.63 1.61 -2.30
C GLY A 902 13.69 0.22 -1.67
N ASN A 903 14.91 -0.22 -1.40
CA ASN A 903 15.22 -1.57 -0.90
C ASN A 903 15.21 -1.62 0.64
N TYR A 904 14.05 -1.35 1.25
CA TYR A 904 13.89 -1.24 2.71
C TYR A 904 14.34 -2.50 3.46
N LEU A 905 14.03 -3.69 2.94
CA LEU A 905 14.25 -4.97 3.63
C LEU A 905 15.64 -5.59 3.45
N THR A 906 16.50 -5.00 2.62
CA THR A 906 17.80 -5.64 2.30
C THR A 906 18.71 -5.81 3.53
N PRO A 907 18.92 -4.79 4.38
CA PRO A 907 19.73 -4.98 5.59
C PRO A 907 19.13 -5.99 6.56
N TRP A 908 17.80 -6.03 6.68
CA TRP A 908 17.10 -7.00 7.53
C TRP A 908 17.32 -8.42 7.03
N TYR A 909 17.23 -8.63 5.71
CA TYR A 909 17.53 -9.91 5.09
C TYR A 909 18.98 -10.33 5.30
N GLU A 910 19.93 -9.43 5.04
CA GLU A 910 21.37 -9.70 5.17
C GLU A 910 21.71 -10.10 6.62
N HIS A 911 21.22 -9.34 7.59
CA HIS A 911 21.43 -9.61 9.02
C HIS A 911 20.95 -11.01 9.41
N LEU A 912 19.69 -11.34 9.10
CA LEU A 912 19.12 -12.65 9.46
C LEU A 912 19.72 -13.80 8.62
N ARG A 913 20.12 -13.53 7.37
CA ARG A 913 20.82 -14.51 6.52
C ARG A 913 22.15 -14.89 7.14
N ASP A 914 22.93 -13.91 7.56
CA ASP A 914 24.27 -14.15 8.11
C ASP A 914 24.18 -14.95 9.41
N GLY A 915 23.22 -14.64 10.29
CA GLY A 915 22.95 -15.45 11.47
C GLY A 915 22.43 -16.85 11.19
N LEU A 916 21.59 -17.01 10.17
CA LEU A 916 21.15 -18.32 9.70
C LEU A 916 22.35 -19.16 9.21
N MET A 917 23.24 -18.55 8.41
CA MET A 917 24.43 -19.23 7.88
C MET A 917 25.43 -19.57 8.98
N ALA A 918 25.67 -18.67 9.92
CA ALA A 918 26.52 -18.94 11.08
C ALA A 918 25.98 -20.10 11.93
N THR A 919 24.67 -20.20 12.08
CA THR A 919 24.03 -21.30 12.82
C THR A 919 24.14 -22.63 12.06
N TYR A 920 23.95 -22.63 10.74
CA TYR A 920 24.20 -23.82 9.92
C TYR A 920 25.66 -24.29 9.96
N ALA A 921 26.62 -23.37 9.94
CA ALA A 921 28.04 -23.70 10.06
C ALA A 921 28.37 -24.38 11.41
N ARG A 922 27.76 -23.95 12.52
CA ARG A 922 27.92 -24.63 13.82
C ARG A 922 27.33 -26.05 13.86
N LEU A 923 26.35 -26.32 12.99
CA LEU A 923 25.80 -27.66 12.75
C LEU A 923 26.63 -28.48 11.75
N GLY A 924 27.76 -27.95 11.25
CA GLY A 924 28.59 -28.59 10.23
C GLY A 924 27.97 -28.60 8.83
N ILE A 925 27.03 -27.69 8.55
CA ILE A 925 26.35 -27.54 7.26
C ILE A 925 26.84 -26.25 6.59
N ASP A 926 27.91 -26.36 5.83
CA ASP A 926 28.53 -25.20 5.19
C ASP A 926 27.95 -24.88 3.80
N ALA A 927 28.09 -23.61 3.42
CA ALA A 927 27.89 -23.19 2.03
C ALA A 927 28.99 -23.75 1.12
N ARG A 928 28.69 -23.88 -0.18
CA ARG A 928 29.66 -24.31 -1.18
C ARG A 928 30.83 -23.33 -1.25
N GLN A 929 32.05 -23.84 -1.21
CA GLN A 929 33.25 -23.02 -1.33
C GLN A 929 33.53 -22.64 -2.79
N LYS A 930 34.24 -21.53 -3.01
CA LYS A 930 34.60 -21.08 -4.35
C LYS A 930 35.62 -22.07 -4.94
N GLY A 931 35.29 -22.69 -6.07
CA GLY A 931 36.15 -23.67 -6.74
C GLY A 931 35.92 -25.12 -6.28
N GLU A 932 35.04 -25.36 -5.30
CA GLU A 932 34.60 -26.71 -4.92
C GLU A 932 33.76 -27.33 -6.04
N ASP A 933 34.00 -28.61 -6.32
CA ASP A 933 33.21 -29.38 -7.29
C ASP A 933 31.74 -29.46 -6.85
N PRO A 934 30.77 -29.12 -7.73
CA PRO A 934 29.35 -29.14 -7.36
C PRO A 934 28.83 -30.50 -6.90
N ALA A 935 29.25 -31.60 -7.54
CA ALA A 935 28.75 -32.93 -7.19
C ALA A 935 29.29 -33.38 -5.82
N ALA A 936 30.58 -33.13 -5.55
CA ALA A 936 31.19 -33.37 -4.25
C ALA A 936 30.50 -32.53 -3.14
N TYR A 937 30.18 -31.26 -3.43
CA TYR A 937 29.43 -30.41 -2.50
C TYR A 937 28.04 -30.98 -2.21
N ASP A 938 27.30 -31.38 -3.25
CA ASP A 938 25.92 -31.84 -3.09
C ASP A 938 25.86 -33.11 -2.22
N GLN A 939 26.77 -34.05 -2.43
CA GLN A 939 26.90 -35.25 -1.59
C GLN A 939 27.24 -34.89 -0.14
N ARG A 940 28.21 -33.99 0.08
CA ARG A 940 28.59 -33.52 1.41
C ARG A 940 27.42 -32.84 2.12
N PHE A 941 26.67 -32.00 1.42
CA PHE A 941 25.52 -31.29 1.96
C PHE A 941 24.38 -32.26 2.33
N LEU A 942 24.02 -33.21 1.46
CA LEU A 942 23.00 -34.21 1.75
C LEU A 942 23.39 -35.09 2.94
N ALA A 943 24.66 -35.52 3.02
CA ALA A 943 25.17 -36.27 4.16
C ALA A 943 25.10 -35.46 5.46
N ALA A 944 25.41 -34.15 5.41
CA ALA A 944 25.29 -33.28 6.58
C ALA A 944 23.83 -33.06 7.00
N MET A 945 22.90 -32.95 6.03
CA MET A 945 21.47 -32.85 6.30
C MET A 945 20.88 -34.13 6.91
N ALA A 946 21.30 -35.31 6.45
CA ALA A 946 20.85 -36.59 6.99
C ALA A 946 21.22 -36.77 8.48
N ARG A 947 22.35 -36.19 8.93
CA ARG A 947 22.75 -36.21 10.35
C ARG A 947 21.77 -35.48 11.28
N LEU A 948 20.91 -34.59 10.74
CA LEU A 948 19.92 -33.89 11.56
C LEU A 948 18.82 -34.81 12.12
N GLU A 949 18.74 -36.05 11.63
CA GLU A 949 17.84 -37.09 12.12
C GLU A 949 18.45 -37.91 13.27
N ASP A 950 19.78 -37.93 13.39
CA ASP A 950 20.47 -38.69 14.44
C ASP A 950 20.16 -38.10 15.83
N GLU A 951 19.58 -38.91 16.71
CA GLU A 951 19.13 -38.46 18.04
C GLU A 951 20.29 -37.92 18.89
N GLU A 952 21.46 -38.55 18.80
CA GLU A 952 22.65 -38.13 19.55
C GLU A 952 23.17 -36.78 19.04
N PHE A 953 23.20 -36.57 17.72
CA PHE A 953 23.53 -35.29 17.10
C PHE A 953 22.54 -34.21 17.53
N ARG A 954 21.24 -34.51 17.49
CA ARG A 954 20.19 -33.56 17.91
C ARG A 954 20.30 -33.19 19.37
N ALA A 955 20.62 -34.15 20.24
CA ALA A 955 20.84 -33.89 21.67
C ALA A 955 22.08 -33.00 21.88
N ARG A 956 23.21 -33.30 21.20
CA ARG A 956 24.44 -32.49 21.28
C ARG A 956 24.28 -31.07 20.74
N HIS A 957 23.44 -30.89 19.72
CA HIS A 957 23.24 -29.61 19.04
C HIS A 957 21.84 -29.00 19.29
N ALA A 958 21.19 -29.35 20.40
CA ALA A 958 19.82 -28.94 20.70
C ALA A 958 19.65 -27.41 20.66
N THR A 959 20.59 -26.67 21.24
CA THR A 959 20.59 -25.20 21.25
C THR A 959 20.65 -24.61 19.84
N ASP A 960 21.56 -25.08 18.99
CA ASP A 960 21.69 -24.57 17.62
C ASP A 960 20.46 -24.89 16.76
N LEU A 961 19.83 -26.06 16.96
CA LEU A 961 18.57 -26.41 16.30
C LEU A 961 17.41 -25.51 16.75
N GLN A 962 17.35 -25.16 18.04
CA GLN A 962 16.39 -24.17 18.55
C GLN A 962 16.65 -22.79 17.96
N VAL A 963 17.89 -22.32 17.94
CA VAL A 963 18.28 -21.04 17.31
C VAL A 963 17.89 -21.02 15.82
N LEU A 964 18.15 -22.11 15.10
CA LEU A 964 17.79 -22.26 13.70
C LEU A 964 16.27 -22.12 13.49
N ARG A 965 15.45 -22.77 14.34
CA ARG A 965 13.99 -22.63 14.34
C ARG A 965 13.56 -21.19 14.62
N ALA A 966 14.16 -20.54 15.63
CA ALA A 966 13.84 -19.16 16.01
C ALA A 966 14.19 -18.15 14.91
N VAL A 967 15.35 -18.26 14.26
CA VAL A 967 15.75 -17.39 13.15
C VAL A 967 14.79 -17.56 11.96
N LYS A 968 14.42 -18.79 11.61
CA LYS A 968 13.42 -19.08 10.56
C LYS A 968 12.04 -18.51 10.90
N ALA A 969 11.61 -18.62 12.16
CA ALA A 969 10.36 -18.02 12.62
C ALA A 969 10.42 -16.48 12.57
N THR A 970 11.58 -15.88 12.85
CA THR A 970 11.82 -14.42 12.77
C THR A 970 11.70 -13.93 11.32
N PHE A 971 12.20 -14.69 10.34
CA PHE A 971 11.97 -14.45 8.90
C PHE A 971 10.47 -14.50 8.56
N LYS A 972 9.84 -15.65 8.80
CA LYS A 972 8.46 -15.93 8.37
C LYS A 972 7.45 -14.98 9.00
N SER A 973 7.50 -14.85 10.33
CA SER A 973 6.52 -14.06 11.08
C SER A 973 6.73 -12.56 10.91
N GLY A 974 7.97 -12.11 10.68
CA GLY A 974 8.26 -10.72 10.34
C GLY A 974 7.56 -10.27 9.05
N ILE A 975 7.61 -11.09 7.99
CA ILE A 975 6.88 -10.80 6.75
C ILE A 975 5.36 -10.85 6.96
N GLY A 976 4.87 -11.78 7.79
CA GLY A 976 3.45 -11.87 8.12
C GLY A 976 2.88 -10.59 8.77
N LYS A 977 3.70 -9.86 9.53
CA LYS A 977 3.29 -8.63 10.23
C LYS A 977 3.00 -7.44 9.30
N PHE A 978 3.48 -7.46 8.06
CA PHE A 978 3.11 -6.44 7.06
C PHE A 978 1.62 -6.41 6.74
N ARG A 979 0.90 -7.52 6.96
CA ARG A 979 -0.58 -7.58 6.84
C ARG A 979 -1.19 -8.27 8.06
N GLU A 980 -0.85 -7.78 9.25
CA GLU A 980 -1.42 -8.28 10.50
C GLU A 980 -2.94 -8.04 10.53
N ARG A 981 -3.70 -9.13 10.73
CA ARG A 981 -5.17 -9.13 10.83
C ARG A 981 -5.63 -8.68 12.21
N ASP A 982 -6.89 -8.23 12.32
CA ASP A 982 -7.49 -7.99 13.62
C ASP A 982 -7.69 -9.32 14.38
N ARG A 983 -7.01 -9.47 15.52
CA ARG A 983 -7.12 -10.63 16.42
C ARG A 983 -8.26 -10.49 17.44
N ARG A 984 -8.99 -9.37 17.44
CA ARG A 984 -10.08 -9.07 18.40
C ARG A 984 -11.44 -9.63 17.95
N THR A 985 -11.51 -10.31 16.82
CA THR A 985 -12.72 -10.81 16.15
C THR A 985 -13.41 -12.00 16.85
N GLY A 986 -13.15 -12.23 18.13
CA GLY A 986 -13.77 -13.31 18.93
C GLY A 986 -14.85 -12.86 19.94
N GLY A 987 -15.19 -11.57 20.01
CA GLY A 987 -16.20 -11.04 20.95
C GLY A 987 -17.51 -10.64 20.26
N ARG A 988 -18.66 -10.98 20.86
CA ARG A 988 -20.00 -10.61 20.38
C ARG A 988 -20.10 -9.09 20.12
N SER A 989 -20.65 -8.72 18.96
CA SER A 989 -21.09 -7.35 18.60
C SER A 989 -19.99 -6.29 18.46
N ARG A 990 -19.04 -6.47 17.53
CA ARG A 990 -18.20 -5.36 17.05
C ARG A 990 -18.22 -5.32 15.52
N ASP A 991 -18.32 -4.11 14.99
CA ASP A 991 -18.21 -3.83 13.55
C ASP A 991 -16.92 -4.46 12.98
N PRO A 992 -17.02 -5.39 12.00
CA PRO A 992 -15.86 -6.10 11.43
C PRO A 992 -14.82 -5.18 10.81
N HIS A 993 -15.22 -3.97 10.40
CA HIS A 993 -14.38 -2.98 9.73
C HIS A 993 -13.84 -1.90 10.69
N SER A 994 -13.96 -2.10 12.01
CA SER A 994 -13.38 -1.19 12.99
C SER A 994 -11.84 -1.16 12.93
N PRO A 995 -11.19 0.00 13.02
CA PRO A 995 -9.72 0.08 12.97
C PRO A 995 -9.08 -0.67 14.17
N TRP A 996 -7.90 -1.25 13.93
CA TRP A 996 -7.11 -1.99 14.94
C TRP A 996 -5.70 -1.41 15.12
N PRO A 997 -5.03 -1.69 16.26
CA PRO A 997 -3.77 -1.04 16.61
C PRO A 997 -2.66 -1.17 15.57
N ALA A 998 -2.62 -2.28 14.81
CA ALA A 998 -1.58 -2.49 13.81
C ALA A 998 -1.64 -1.46 12.66
N LEU A 999 -2.82 -0.92 12.34
CA LEU A 999 -3.00 0.09 11.29
C LEU A 999 -2.26 1.41 11.58
N LYS A 1000 -1.96 1.70 12.85
CA LYS A 1000 -1.18 2.88 13.25
C LYS A 1000 0.33 2.69 13.05
N SER A 1001 0.78 1.50 12.67
CA SER A 1001 2.20 1.19 12.46
C SER A 1001 2.62 1.47 11.02
N PRO A 1002 3.74 2.18 10.77
CA PRO A 1002 4.31 2.31 9.42
C PRO A 1002 4.71 0.99 8.79
N GLN A 1003 4.88 -0.07 9.60
CA GLN A 1003 5.24 -1.41 9.14
C GLN A 1003 4.00 -2.25 8.77
N TRP A 1004 2.79 -1.73 8.94
CA TRP A 1004 1.61 -2.37 8.36
C TRP A 1004 1.49 -1.89 6.91
N ARG A 1005 1.96 -2.72 5.98
CA ARG A 1005 2.15 -2.40 4.55
C ARG A 1005 1.82 -3.64 3.71
N PRO A 1006 0.53 -3.90 3.45
CA PRO A 1006 0.11 -5.07 2.67
C PRO A 1006 0.75 -5.13 1.28
N ASP A 1007 1.06 -3.97 0.69
CA ASP A 1007 1.77 -3.84 -0.58
C ASP A 1007 3.21 -4.39 -0.53
N ILE A 1008 3.94 -4.15 0.56
CA ILE A 1008 5.29 -4.69 0.76
C ILE A 1008 5.23 -6.23 0.83
N ARG A 1009 4.24 -6.77 1.55
CA ARG A 1009 4.02 -8.22 1.62
C ARG A 1009 3.70 -8.80 0.23
N ALA A 1010 2.80 -8.17 -0.51
CA ALA A 1010 2.44 -8.57 -1.86
C ALA A 1010 3.66 -8.60 -2.78
N ALA A 1011 4.49 -7.56 -2.77
CA ALA A 1011 5.72 -7.49 -3.58
C ALA A 1011 6.72 -8.61 -3.28
N ILE A 1012 6.85 -9.00 -2.01
CA ILE A 1012 7.72 -10.12 -1.60
C ILE A 1012 7.16 -11.45 -2.11
N ILE A 1013 5.86 -11.69 -1.93
CA ILE A 1013 5.20 -12.93 -2.35
C ILE A 1013 5.21 -13.06 -3.87
N ALA A 1014 4.85 -11.99 -4.59
CA ALA A 1014 4.91 -11.94 -6.06
C ALA A 1014 6.32 -12.30 -6.55
N ARG A 1015 7.36 -11.69 -5.96
CA ARG A 1015 8.76 -12.02 -6.29
C ARG A 1015 9.10 -13.48 -6.01
N SER A 1016 8.69 -14.01 -4.87
CA SER A 1016 8.95 -15.40 -4.51
C SER A 1016 8.25 -16.38 -5.46
N ARG A 1017 6.97 -16.15 -5.81
CA ARG A 1017 6.23 -16.97 -6.79
C ARG A 1017 6.87 -16.93 -8.17
N VAL A 1018 7.18 -15.73 -8.67
CA VAL A 1018 7.83 -15.55 -9.97
C VAL A 1018 9.18 -16.27 -10.03
N ASN A 1019 10.03 -16.09 -9.01
CA ASN A 1019 11.32 -16.77 -8.96
C ASN A 1019 11.17 -18.30 -8.87
N MET A 1020 10.17 -18.78 -8.12
CA MET A 1020 9.90 -20.21 -8.00
C MET A 1020 9.40 -20.79 -9.33
N HIS A 1021 8.47 -20.12 -10.01
CA HIS A 1021 7.97 -20.54 -11.32
C HIS A 1021 9.09 -20.61 -12.37
N ARG A 1022 10.01 -19.63 -12.40
CA ARG A 1022 11.19 -19.67 -13.28
C ARG A 1022 12.07 -20.90 -13.01
N LYS A 1023 12.30 -21.25 -11.74
CA LYS A 1023 13.08 -22.43 -11.37
C LYS A 1023 12.37 -23.73 -11.76
N ILE A 1024 11.06 -23.80 -11.56
CA ILE A 1024 10.24 -24.95 -11.99
C ILE A 1024 10.33 -25.14 -13.51
N LEU A 1025 10.20 -24.06 -14.29
CA LEU A 1025 10.34 -24.12 -15.74
C LEU A 1025 11.73 -24.62 -16.17
N ALA A 1026 12.79 -24.09 -15.57
CA ALA A 1026 14.16 -24.52 -15.88
C ALA A 1026 14.41 -25.99 -15.49
N THR A 1027 13.86 -26.45 -14.36
CA THR A 1027 13.92 -27.87 -13.97
C THR A 1027 13.13 -28.74 -14.94
N MET A 1028 11.92 -28.34 -15.33
CA MET A 1028 11.10 -29.06 -16.31
C MET A 1028 11.79 -29.15 -17.67
N GLU A 1029 12.44 -28.07 -18.13
CA GLU A 1029 13.20 -28.07 -19.39
C GLU A 1029 14.40 -29.01 -19.34
N ALA A 1030 15.09 -29.09 -18.19
CA ALA A 1030 16.27 -29.93 -18.02
C ALA A 1030 15.94 -31.42 -17.81
N THR A 1031 14.83 -31.75 -17.13
CA THR A 1031 14.56 -33.11 -16.63
C THR A 1031 13.26 -33.71 -17.13
N GLY A 1032 12.35 -32.90 -17.69
CA GLY A 1032 10.97 -33.28 -17.97
C GLY A 1032 10.07 -33.40 -16.72
N ALA A 1033 10.60 -33.21 -15.51
CA ALA A 1033 9.85 -33.34 -14.28
C ALA A 1033 8.91 -32.15 -14.07
N VAL A 1034 7.65 -32.45 -13.74
CA VAL A 1034 6.60 -31.47 -13.48
C VAL A 1034 6.15 -31.63 -12.03
N PRO A 1035 5.94 -30.54 -11.26
CA PRO A 1035 5.49 -30.65 -9.88
C PRO A 1035 4.12 -31.33 -9.79
N LEU A 1036 3.95 -32.10 -8.72
CA LEU A 1036 2.68 -32.71 -8.29
C LEU A 1036 1.94 -31.79 -7.32
N ALA A 1037 2.66 -31.21 -6.35
CA ALA A 1037 2.10 -30.32 -5.34
C ALA A 1037 3.08 -29.21 -4.94
N ILE A 1038 2.53 -28.06 -4.56
CA ILE A 1038 3.27 -26.90 -4.04
C ILE A 1038 2.54 -26.35 -2.83
N ARG A 1039 3.28 -26.06 -1.77
CA ARG A 1039 2.77 -25.28 -0.63
C ARG A 1039 3.83 -24.34 -0.08
N THR A 1040 3.64 -23.04 -0.31
CA THR A 1040 4.51 -21.93 0.12
C THR A 1040 5.96 -22.04 -0.37
N ASP A 1041 6.74 -22.94 0.22
CA ASP A 1041 8.17 -23.17 0.00
C ASP A 1041 8.50 -24.63 -0.35
N ALA A 1042 7.56 -25.57 -0.15
CA ALA A 1042 7.73 -26.98 -0.48
C ALA A 1042 7.14 -27.32 -1.87
N ILE A 1043 7.93 -27.99 -2.70
CA ILE A 1043 7.57 -28.40 -4.07
C ILE A 1043 7.84 -29.90 -4.22
N THR A 1044 6.80 -30.67 -4.51
CA THR A 1044 6.82 -32.14 -4.57
C THR A 1044 6.79 -32.62 -6.01
N TYR A 1045 7.64 -33.60 -6.34
CA TYR A 1045 7.76 -34.24 -7.65
C TYR A 1045 7.64 -35.75 -7.52
N ALA A 1046 7.15 -36.43 -8.57
CA ALA A 1046 7.31 -37.87 -8.69
C ALA A 1046 8.78 -38.20 -8.98
N SER A 1047 9.31 -39.26 -8.37
CA SER A 1047 10.69 -39.71 -8.61
C SER A 1047 10.79 -41.22 -8.53
N ALA A 1048 11.68 -41.80 -9.34
CA ALA A 1048 12.08 -43.21 -9.22
C ALA A 1048 13.16 -43.42 -8.15
N THR A 1049 13.84 -42.36 -7.74
CA THR A 1049 14.86 -42.37 -6.69
C THR A 1049 14.28 -41.86 -5.38
N ASP A 1050 15.01 -42.07 -4.30
CA ASP A 1050 14.71 -41.52 -2.98
C ASP A 1050 15.43 -40.19 -2.73
N ASP A 1051 16.03 -39.55 -3.73
CA ASP A 1051 16.74 -38.27 -3.59
C ASP A 1051 16.21 -37.16 -4.51
N ILE A 1052 16.71 -35.94 -4.29
CA ILE A 1052 16.38 -34.75 -5.10
C ILE A 1052 17.48 -34.37 -6.10
N LEU A 1053 18.55 -35.15 -6.24
CA LEU A 1053 19.72 -34.79 -7.06
C LEU A 1053 19.35 -34.60 -8.52
N GLY A 1054 18.41 -35.42 -9.02
CA GLY A 1054 17.88 -35.27 -10.38
C GLY A 1054 17.19 -33.92 -10.64
N LEU A 1055 16.73 -33.22 -9.60
CA LEU A 1055 15.92 -31.98 -9.69
C LEU A 1055 16.73 -30.70 -9.50
N VAL A 1056 18.00 -30.79 -9.08
CA VAL A 1056 18.86 -29.66 -8.70
C VAL A 1056 20.10 -29.58 -9.58
N GLY A 1057 20.85 -28.47 -9.50
CA GLY A 1057 22.12 -28.28 -10.19
C GLY A 1057 22.00 -27.81 -11.64
N HIS A 1058 20.78 -27.74 -12.17
CA HIS A 1058 20.50 -27.27 -13.54
C HIS A 1058 20.61 -25.76 -13.68
N LYS A 1059 21.02 -25.27 -14.87
CA LYS A 1059 21.13 -23.84 -15.15
C LYS A 1059 19.78 -23.14 -14.99
N GLY A 1060 19.70 -22.20 -14.05
CA GLY A 1060 18.45 -21.48 -13.75
C GLY A 1060 17.43 -22.24 -12.91
N GLY A 1061 17.70 -23.52 -12.60
CA GLY A 1061 16.85 -24.37 -11.76
C GLY A 1061 17.14 -24.22 -10.26
N PHE A 1062 16.77 -25.24 -9.50
CA PHE A 1062 17.02 -25.28 -8.07
C PHE A 1062 18.51 -25.55 -7.76
N THR A 1063 19.02 -24.88 -6.72
CA THR A 1063 20.39 -25.05 -6.23
C THR A 1063 20.32 -25.57 -4.80
N LEU A 1064 21.04 -26.64 -4.52
CA LEU A 1064 21.12 -27.23 -3.20
C LEU A 1064 21.98 -26.35 -2.27
N GLY A 1065 21.57 -26.22 -1.01
CA GLY A 1065 22.39 -25.59 0.03
C GLY A 1065 21.57 -24.86 1.10
N PRO A 1066 22.24 -24.32 2.13
CA PRO A 1066 21.56 -23.75 3.29
C PRO A 1066 21.06 -22.31 3.06
N ASN A 1067 21.66 -21.59 2.11
CA ASN A 1067 21.41 -20.17 1.83
C ASN A 1067 19.93 -19.89 1.50
N PRO A 1068 19.30 -18.83 2.03
CA PRO A 1068 17.95 -18.46 1.65
C PRO A 1068 17.74 -18.39 0.13
N GLY A 1069 16.68 -19.08 -0.33
CA GLY A 1069 16.34 -19.25 -1.75
C GLY A 1069 16.96 -20.49 -2.41
N TYR A 1070 17.88 -21.18 -1.73
CA TYR A 1070 18.38 -22.51 -2.12
C TYR A 1070 17.42 -23.58 -1.55
N VAL A 1071 17.55 -24.80 -2.05
CA VAL A 1071 16.70 -25.91 -1.63
C VAL A 1071 17.43 -26.87 -0.70
N LYS A 1072 16.64 -27.52 0.15
CA LYS A 1072 17.03 -28.68 0.93
C LYS A 1072 16.01 -29.81 0.70
N PRO A 1073 16.42 -31.08 0.87
CA PRO A 1073 15.48 -32.19 0.86
C PRO A 1073 14.54 -32.14 2.06
N GLU A 1074 13.39 -32.77 1.90
CA GLU A 1074 12.44 -33.18 2.95
C GLU A 1074 12.28 -34.71 2.89
N PRO A 1075 11.67 -35.36 3.90
CA PRO A 1075 11.48 -36.80 3.90
C PRO A 1075 10.77 -37.32 2.64
N VAL A 1076 11.15 -38.52 2.21
CA VAL A 1076 10.60 -39.16 1.01
C VAL A 1076 9.31 -39.89 1.38
N HIS A 1077 8.33 -39.81 0.50
CA HIS A 1077 7.07 -40.52 0.67
C HIS A 1077 6.76 -41.40 -0.54
N THR A 1078 5.90 -42.39 -0.35
CA THR A 1078 5.42 -43.23 -1.44
C THR A 1078 4.39 -42.48 -2.29
N MET A 1079 4.20 -42.93 -3.53
CA MET A 1079 3.11 -42.44 -4.37
C MET A 1079 1.74 -42.70 -3.74
N ASP A 1080 1.57 -43.80 -3.02
CA ASP A 1080 0.31 -44.12 -2.32
C ASP A 1080 0.01 -43.11 -1.21
N TRP A 1081 1.02 -42.66 -0.47
CA TRP A 1081 0.88 -41.59 0.51
C TRP A 1081 0.41 -40.29 -0.15
N TYR A 1082 0.95 -39.96 -1.33
CA TYR A 1082 0.51 -38.79 -2.09
C TYR A 1082 -0.97 -38.92 -2.50
N LEU A 1083 -1.35 -40.07 -3.05
CA LEU A 1083 -2.71 -40.35 -3.51
C LEU A 1083 -3.71 -40.29 -2.36
N HIS A 1084 -3.38 -40.83 -1.18
CA HIS A 1084 -4.23 -40.79 0.01
C HIS A 1084 -4.70 -39.37 0.36
N TYR A 1085 -3.78 -38.40 0.38
CA TYR A 1085 -4.15 -37.01 0.68
C TYR A 1085 -4.78 -36.30 -0.51
N ALA A 1086 -4.28 -36.54 -1.72
CA ALA A 1086 -4.82 -35.93 -2.94
C ALA A 1086 -6.30 -36.32 -3.16
N ASP A 1087 -6.66 -37.58 -2.95
CA ASP A 1087 -8.04 -38.09 -3.06
C ASP A 1087 -8.98 -37.51 -1.99
N LYS A 1088 -8.44 -37.18 -0.81
CA LYS A 1088 -9.15 -36.43 0.24
C LYS A 1088 -9.25 -34.93 -0.04
N ASN A 1089 -8.81 -34.47 -1.22
CA ASN A 1089 -8.76 -33.06 -1.60
C ASN A 1089 -7.91 -32.21 -0.62
N ILE A 1090 -6.87 -32.82 -0.05
CA ILE A 1090 -5.88 -32.17 0.82
C ILE A 1090 -4.59 -32.05 0.02
N ASN A 1091 -4.06 -30.83 -0.13
CA ASN A 1091 -2.75 -30.61 -0.75
C ASN A 1091 -1.68 -31.45 -0.04
N PRO A 1092 -1.05 -32.46 -0.67
CA PRO A 1092 -0.11 -33.36 0.03
C PRO A 1092 1.13 -32.64 0.58
N ALA A 1093 1.57 -31.53 -0.05
CA ALA A 1093 2.66 -30.73 0.48
C ALA A 1093 2.35 -30.16 1.89
N SER A 1094 1.06 -29.95 2.20
CA SER A 1094 0.35 -30.53 3.38
C SER A 1094 1.08 -31.03 4.60
N LYS A 1095 1.56 -32.23 4.40
CA LYS A 1095 1.69 -33.23 5.46
C LYS A 1095 3.12 -33.74 5.53
N ILE A 1096 3.97 -33.30 4.61
CA ILE A 1096 5.41 -33.63 4.54
C ILE A 1096 6.13 -33.35 5.86
N LYS A 1097 5.82 -32.24 6.52
CA LYS A 1097 6.47 -31.81 7.78
C LYS A 1097 5.75 -32.29 9.05
N HIS A 1098 4.62 -32.97 8.93
CA HIS A 1098 3.72 -33.35 10.03
C HIS A 1098 3.29 -34.81 9.84
N LEU A 1099 4.19 -35.75 10.13
CA LEU A 1099 3.86 -37.18 10.11
C LEU A 1099 3.14 -37.63 11.40
N ASP A 1100 3.21 -36.85 12.47
CA ASP A 1100 2.56 -37.16 13.75
C ASP A 1100 1.51 -36.10 14.09
N SER A 1101 0.21 -36.44 13.96
CA SER A 1101 -0.88 -35.91 14.81
C SER A 1101 -2.29 -36.42 14.43
N ASP A 1102 -2.48 -37.03 13.26
CA ASP A 1102 -3.79 -37.59 12.90
C ASP A 1102 -3.74 -39.09 13.20
N GLY A 1103 -4.28 -39.48 14.36
CA GLY A 1103 -4.40 -40.87 14.79
C GLY A 1103 -5.40 -41.67 13.95
N ASP A 1104 -5.04 -41.98 12.70
CA ASP A 1104 -5.63 -43.04 11.91
C ASP A 1104 -4.48 -43.93 11.40
N GLU A 1105 -4.56 -45.22 11.76
CA GLU A 1105 -3.61 -46.32 11.50
C GLU A 1105 -3.15 -46.48 10.05
#